data_AF-A0AAD0RVN1-F1
#
_entry.id   AF-A0AAD0RVN1-F1
#
_cell.length_a   1.000
_cell.length_b   1.000
_cell.length_c   1.000
_cell.angle_alpha   90.00
_cell.angle_beta   90.00
_cell.angle_gamma   90.00
#
_symmetry.space_group_name_H-M   'P 1'
#
loop_
_entity.id
_entity.type
_entity.pdbx_description
1 polymer ?
#
loop_
_entity_poly.entity_id
_entity_poly.type
_entity_poly.pdbx_seq_one_letter_code
_entity_poly.pdbx_strand_id
1 'polypeptide(L)'
;MHSRLAFPFILAGSLAVAACSGGPAAQPVRTGVFVDSPVAGLDYDSGSHAGKTTANGEFHYLDGEIVVFRIGQLELGRSLGAAQLTPLQLVGSQNPADPKVLRQVQLLLTLDEDDNPNNGIQISADTAARFRRSMRLEQAGDLQTLLDSAGIARSVVAADYAASHFRLSLAALREQPPGPRFTPLAETDGAPLTDAGERAGCVKDKQTGLIWEVKSVQGLRSQFHSYYASASRNPERPAQCEPGQEDCLAVTYTEAVNKQKLCGFEDSEEDIAAERGWRLPTERELKTLLDWSQYDRSRGLPAMDRHVFPDAEAAFYWTATSRRGEGAVAVAFDDTHRTLPSVSLSLGQPARLRLVRGPKLADDPNPEQNPPKPPAYIPVSADGQLTTPAQAACVDDNQHPDSWRDVILWQARPRPAGAASLNPALAALQQQRLCQQDNWRLPSVAEAIRWLQLQQDQDYPAANAAAAARVWARDASGELYGLDRNGGKQSAAHLAGQAEQPLLVALSIRPAKPPLPDSDGEEPDAAQLAQWRTRYSQYQPGADRQAAWPAPSLDAAAQAGFRDLGLLPAVPFPADNPYSAAKAALGDKLFRDPRLSRNNRIACISCHAPEHGWSDPRPVSQGHIGQLGGRNAMTLLNTAYVGALFWDGRAASLEEQAKGPVVNPLEMHQPLGQAVAKIAAAPEYAPLFTAAYGDSRVDLERMAKAIATFERTLISQDSAFDRFLKGERAALNDQALWGLHLFRTKARCINCHNSPLLSDNQFHNTGLNYIGRDKEDLGRGGVTGLRADLGKFRTPTLRDLLYTGDYMHTGDLPLDENGAGVIEFYNSGGNLVEAVGVEKYTLPKPSPLLKPLGLSAAEKQALHAFLQALSGPPRLQPASEAELFRR
;
A
#
# COMPACT_ATOMS: atom_id res chain seq x y z
N MET A 1 -10.79 -78.51 -1.82
CA MET A 1 -11.33 -79.89 -1.89
C MET A 1 -12.21 -80.14 -0.66
N HIS A 2 -13.50 -80.41 -0.89
CA HIS A 2 -14.43 -81.26 -0.11
C HIS A 2 -14.38 -81.34 1.43
N SER A 3 -15.47 -80.84 2.04
CA SER A 3 -16.50 -81.62 2.75
C SER A 3 -16.45 -81.93 4.26
N ARG A 4 -17.55 -81.48 4.90
CA ARG A 4 -18.57 -82.24 5.70
C ARG A 4 -18.46 -82.34 7.23
N LEU A 5 -19.39 -81.63 7.89
CA LEU A 5 -20.53 -82.10 8.71
C LEU A 5 -20.39 -83.40 9.53
N ALA A 6 -20.80 -83.35 10.83
CA ALA A 6 -21.99 -84.04 11.34
C ALA A 6 -22.29 -83.75 12.84
N PHE A 7 -23.59 -83.59 13.12
CA PHE A 7 -24.34 -83.61 14.39
C PHE A 7 -24.42 -85.04 14.99
N PRO A 8 -24.87 -85.33 16.25
CA PRO A 8 -26.30 -85.17 16.65
C PRO A 8 -26.68 -85.01 18.16
N PHE A 9 -27.92 -84.48 18.34
CA PHE A 9 -29.08 -84.79 19.23
C PHE A 9 -29.03 -84.75 20.79
N ILE A 10 -29.81 -83.89 21.49
CA ILE A 10 -31.26 -83.85 21.95
C ILE A 10 -31.49 -84.43 23.38
N LEU A 11 -32.05 -83.65 24.36
CA LEU A 11 -33.46 -83.69 24.87
C LEU A 11 -33.76 -82.78 26.09
N ALA A 12 -34.80 -81.94 25.93
CA ALA A 12 -35.83 -81.38 26.86
C ALA A 12 -35.53 -80.69 28.21
N GLY A 13 -36.21 -79.55 28.43
CA GLY A 13 -36.50 -78.96 29.75
C GLY A 13 -37.33 -77.67 29.67
N SER A 14 -38.49 -77.65 30.33
CA SER A 14 -39.59 -76.66 30.26
C SER A 14 -39.40 -75.40 31.13
N LEU A 15 -40.12 -74.32 30.78
CA LEU A 15 -40.21 -73.03 31.47
C LEU A 15 -40.89 -73.06 32.86
N ALA A 16 -40.38 -72.23 33.79
CA ALA A 16 -41.16 -71.20 34.52
C ALA A 16 -40.23 -70.19 35.23
N VAL A 17 -40.69 -68.96 35.37
CA VAL A 17 -39.96 -67.71 35.68
C VAL A 17 -39.66 -67.54 37.18
N ALA A 18 -38.48 -67.00 37.50
CA ALA A 18 -38.19 -66.30 38.76
C ALA A 18 -37.39 -65.02 38.47
N ALA A 19 -37.84 -63.90 39.02
CA ALA A 19 -37.16 -62.61 38.96
C ALA A 19 -36.02 -62.53 39.98
N CYS A 20 -34.86 -62.03 39.55
CA CYS A 20 -33.74 -61.64 40.42
C CYS A 20 -33.45 -60.15 40.27
N SER A 21 -33.31 -59.48 41.40
CA SER A 21 -32.88 -58.09 41.58
C SER A 21 -31.38 -57.92 41.36
N GLY A 22 -30.98 -57.12 40.36
CA GLY A 22 -29.62 -56.60 40.21
C GLY A 22 -29.54 -55.16 40.73
N GLY A 23 -28.57 -54.85 41.59
CA GLY A 23 -28.25 -53.48 41.99
C GLY A 23 -27.73 -52.64 40.81
N PRO A 24 -27.78 -51.30 40.90
CA PRO A 24 -27.40 -50.44 39.78
C PRO A 24 -25.89 -50.55 39.50
N ALA A 25 -25.55 -50.89 38.26
CA ALA A 25 -24.17 -50.86 37.77
C ALA A 25 -23.63 -49.42 37.80
N ALA A 26 -22.36 -49.24 38.20
CA ALA A 26 -21.68 -47.95 38.15
C ALA A 26 -21.65 -47.44 36.70
N GLN A 27 -22.01 -46.17 36.48
CA GLN A 27 -22.00 -45.58 35.15
C GLN A 27 -20.56 -45.50 34.59
N PRO A 28 -20.38 -45.73 33.28
CA PRO A 28 -19.05 -45.67 32.66
C PRO A 28 -18.53 -44.22 32.60
N VAL A 29 -17.25 -44.04 32.94
CA VAL A 29 -16.54 -42.76 32.76
C VAL A 29 -16.35 -42.49 31.27
N ARG A 30 -16.72 -41.29 30.82
CA ARG A 30 -16.51 -40.79 29.47
C ARG A 30 -15.31 -39.86 29.42
N THR A 31 -14.67 -39.82 28.27
CA THR A 31 -13.66 -38.80 27.94
C THR A 31 -14.24 -37.86 26.91
N GLY A 32 -14.22 -36.56 27.22
CA GLY A 32 -14.53 -35.49 26.28
C GLY A 32 -13.30 -34.68 25.93
N VAL A 33 -13.38 -33.83 24.91
CA VAL A 33 -12.30 -32.94 24.49
C VAL A 33 -12.79 -31.50 24.42
N PHE A 34 -12.08 -30.57 25.07
CA PHE A 34 -12.34 -29.14 24.95
C PHE A 34 -11.49 -28.52 23.82
N VAL A 35 -12.15 -27.87 22.85
CA VAL A 35 -11.51 -27.48 21.59
C VAL A 35 -11.86 -26.06 21.12
N ASP A 36 -10.79 -25.31 20.91
CA ASP A 36 -10.57 -24.10 20.09
C ASP A 36 -9.11 -24.22 19.60
N SER A 37 -8.87 -25.26 18.78
CA SER A 37 -7.69 -26.15 18.85
C SER A 37 -7.63 -26.90 20.19
N PRO A 38 -6.99 -28.09 20.28
CA PRO A 38 -6.86 -28.79 21.56
C PRO A 38 -6.33 -27.84 22.64
N VAL A 39 -7.10 -27.59 23.71
CA VAL A 39 -6.69 -26.62 24.74
C VAL A 39 -6.16 -27.35 25.97
N ALA A 40 -4.86 -27.23 26.20
CA ALA A 40 -4.18 -27.84 27.33
C ALA A 40 -4.12 -26.92 28.55
N GLY A 41 -4.25 -27.50 29.75
CA GLY A 41 -4.02 -26.80 31.01
C GLY A 41 -5.24 -26.11 31.64
N LEU A 42 -6.43 -26.22 31.04
CA LEU A 42 -7.69 -25.74 31.63
C LEU A 42 -8.07 -26.60 32.83
N ASP A 43 -8.43 -25.96 33.95
CA ASP A 43 -9.01 -26.66 35.10
C ASP A 43 -10.45 -27.06 34.77
N TYR A 44 -10.82 -28.32 34.99
CA TYR A 44 -12.20 -28.81 34.84
C TYR A 44 -12.71 -29.51 36.10
N ASP A 45 -14.02 -29.43 36.32
CA ASP A 45 -14.74 -30.11 37.40
C ASP A 45 -16.14 -30.53 36.90
N SER A 46 -16.41 -31.85 36.90
CA SER A 46 -17.69 -32.46 36.52
C SER A 46 -18.54 -32.91 37.71
N GLY A 47 -18.07 -32.68 38.94
CA GLY A 47 -18.68 -33.18 40.18
C GLY A 47 -18.14 -34.56 40.60
N SER A 48 -18.02 -35.51 39.67
CA SER A 48 -17.40 -36.82 39.94
C SER A 48 -15.90 -36.86 39.62
N HIS A 49 -15.43 -36.04 38.68
CA HIS A 49 -14.02 -35.95 38.29
C HIS A 49 -13.58 -34.48 38.21
N ALA A 50 -12.34 -34.22 38.58
CA ALA A 50 -11.72 -32.91 38.42
C ALA A 50 -10.24 -33.06 38.05
N GLY A 51 -9.71 -32.11 37.30
CA GLY A 51 -8.33 -32.16 36.83
C GLY A 51 -8.00 -31.01 35.88
N LYS A 52 -6.92 -31.18 35.12
CA LYS A 52 -6.56 -30.28 34.01
C LYS A 52 -6.71 -30.98 32.67
N THR A 53 -7.09 -30.24 31.64
CA THR A 53 -7.14 -30.78 30.28
C THR A 53 -5.74 -31.17 29.79
N THR A 54 -5.65 -32.28 29.08
CA THR A 54 -4.38 -32.81 28.54
C THR A 54 -3.88 -31.98 27.34
N ALA A 55 -2.71 -32.32 26.79
CA ALA A 55 -2.22 -31.71 25.54
C ALA A 55 -3.20 -31.84 24.36
N ASN A 56 -4.06 -32.86 24.40
CA ASN A 56 -5.11 -33.09 23.42
C ASN A 56 -6.45 -32.43 23.81
N GLY A 57 -6.51 -31.68 24.91
CA GLY A 57 -7.73 -31.04 25.41
C GLY A 57 -8.68 -31.96 26.19
N GLU A 58 -8.26 -33.16 26.57
CA GLU A 58 -9.15 -34.19 27.12
C GLU A 58 -9.57 -33.92 28.58
N PHE A 59 -10.81 -34.27 28.93
CA PHE A 59 -11.38 -34.21 30.28
C PHE A 59 -12.32 -35.40 30.55
N HIS A 60 -12.65 -35.68 31.81
CA HIS A 60 -13.47 -36.84 32.20
C HIS A 60 -14.79 -36.45 32.88
N TYR A 61 -15.86 -37.20 32.61
CA TYR A 61 -17.21 -36.96 33.14
C TYR A 61 -18.09 -38.23 33.11
N LEU A 62 -19.18 -38.25 33.88
CA LEU A 62 -20.27 -39.25 33.77
C LEU A 62 -21.45 -38.70 32.97
N ASP A 63 -22.20 -39.58 32.28
CA ASP A 63 -23.34 -39.19 31.44
C ASP A 63 -24.39 -38.40 32.28
N GLY A 64 -24.67 -37.16 31.88
CA GLY A 64 -25.62 -36.26 32.57
C GLY A 64 -24.99 -35.22 33.50
N GLU A 65 -23.68 -35.24 33.70
CA GLU A 65 -22.97 -34.25 34.53
C GLU A 65 -22.73 -32.92 33.81
N ILE A 66 -22.67 -31.84 34.59
CA ILE A 66 -22.24 -30.52 34.12
C ILE A 66 -20.75 -30.37 34.38
N VAL A 67 -19.99 -30.07 33.33
CA VAL A 67 -18.56 -29.80 33.42
C VAL A 67 -18.33 -28.29 33.43
N VAL A 68 -17.55 -27.81 34.40
CA VAL A 68 -17.16 -26.41 34.54
C VAL A 68 -15.70 -26.24 34.19
N PHE A 69 -15.37 -25.32 33.28
CA PHE A 69 -13.99 -25.03 32.86
C PHE A 69 -13.49 -23.70 33.44
N ARG A 70 -12.24 -23.68 33.89
CA ARG A 70 -11.58 -22.52 34.50
C ARG A 70 -10.13 -22.37 34.06
N ILE A 71 -9.64 -21.14 34.16
CA ILE A 71 -8.20 -20.82 34.14
C ILE A 71 -7.86 -20.28 35.52
N GLY A 72 -7.25 -21.10 36.37
CA GLY A 72 -7.09 -20.75 37.78
C GLY A 72 -8.46 -20.54 38.44
N GLN A 73 -8.71 -19.37 39.01
CA GLN A 73 -10.03 -19.04 39.60
C GLN A 73 -11.00 -18.35 38.63
N LEU A 74 -10.60 -18.07 37.38
CA LEU A 74 -11.47 -17.48 36.37
C LEU A 74 -12.31 -18.57 35.70
N GLU A 75 -13.63 -18.55 35.90
CA GLU A 75 -14.57 -19.47 35.25
C GLU A 75 -14.84 -19.03 33.81
N LEU A 76 -14.46 -19.87 32.84
CA LEU A 76 -14.72 -19.64 31.42
C LEU A 76 -16.20 -19.87 31.11
N GLY A 77 -16.76 -20.98 31.61
CA GLY A 77 -18.15 -21.33 31.45
C GLY A 77 -18.41 -22.78 31.86
N ARG A 78 -19.63 -23.26 31.62
CA ARG A 78 -20.08 -24.60 32.00
C ARG A 78 -21.02 -25.18 30.96
N SER A 79 -21.01 -26.50 30.77
CA SER A 79 -21.93 -27.18 29.86
C SER A 79 -22.18 -28.63 30.28
N LEU A 80 -23.19 -29.27 29.70
CA LEU A 80 -23.39 -30.71 29.86
C LEU A 80 -22.18 -31.44 29.26
N GLY A 81 -21.64 -32.43 29.97
CA GLY A 81 -20.51 -33.23 29.50
C GLY A 81 -20.80 -33.88 28.14
N ALA A 82 -19.88 -33.71 27.19
CA ALA A 82 -19.99 -34.24 25.84
C ALA A 82 -18.62 -34.68 25.32
N ALA A 83 -18.62 -35.55 24.30
CA ALA A 83 -17.40 -36.04 23.66
C ALA A 83 -16.55 -34.90 23.08
N GLN A 84 -17.19 -33.80 22.66
CA GLN A 84 -16.54 -32.57 22.23
C GLN A 84 -17.27 -31.37 22.81
N LEU A 85 -16.53 -30.44 23.41
CA LEU A 85 -17.02 -29.15 23.88
C LEU A 85 -16.16 -28.03 23.29
N THR A 86 -16.79 -26.92 22.95
CA THR A 86 -16.13 -25.71 22.44
C THR A 86 -16.65 -24.49 23.21
N PRO A 87 -16.02 -23.32 23.05
CA PRO A 87 -16.57 -22.04 23.52
C PRO A 87 -18.08 -21.84 23.23
N LEU A 88 -18.61 -22.36 22.11
CA LEU A 88 -20.05 -22.29 21.80
C LEU A 88 -20.91 -22.93 22.91
N GLN A 89 -20.58 -24.15 23.33
CA GLN A 89 -21.35 -24.90 24.31
C GLN A 89 -21.22 -24.33 25.73
N LEU A 90 -20.10 -23.65 26.04
CA LEU A 90 -19.91 -23.01 27.34
C LEU A 90 -20.72 -21.72 27.50
N VAL A 91 -20.90 -20.99 26.40
CA VAL A 91 -21.71 -19.75 26.35
C VAL A 91 -23.18 -20.05 26.09
N GLY A 92 -23.51 -21.23 25.54
CA GLY A 92 -24.85 -21.58 25.11
C GLY A 92 -25.26 -20.89 23.79
N SER A 93 -24.28 -20.53 22.96
CA SER A 93 -24.50 -19.89 21.66
C SER A 93 -24.29 -20.87 20.52
N GLN A 94 -25.02 -20.68 19.41
CA GLN A 94 -24.81 -21.41 18.16
C GLN A 94 -24.05 -20.56 17.13
N ASN A 95 -23.79 -19.29 17.44
CA ASN A 95 -23.11 -18.34 16.55
C ASN A 95 -21.63 -18.22 16.94
N PRO A 96 -20.68 -18.65 16.10
CA PRO A 96 -19.25 -18.52 16.39
C PRO A 96 -18.77 -17.05 16.43
N ALA A 97 -19.54 -16.12 15.85
CA ALA A 97 -19.27 -14.69 15.92
C ALA A 97 -19.95 -14.00 17.12
N ASP A 98 -20.59 -14.75 18.02
CA ASP A 98 -21.17 -14.18 19.23
C ASP A 98 -20.07 -13.48 20.07
N PRO A 99 -20.25 -12.21 20.47
CA PRO A 99 -19.24 -11.47 21.22
C PRO A 99 -18.76 -12.18 22.49
N LYS A 100 -19.61 -12.98 23.16
CA LYS A 100 -19.21 -13.75 24.34
C LYS A 100 -18.33 -14.95 23.99
N VAL A 101 -18.59 -15.58 22.84
CA VAL A 101 -17.79 -16.68 22.30
C VAL A 101 -16.43 -16.15 21.83
N LEU A 102 -16.42 -15.08 21.04
CA LEU A 102 -15.18 -14.43 20.60
C LEU A 102 -14.34 -13.95 21.78
N ARG A 103 -14.97 -13.48 22.86
CA ARG A 103 -14.26 -13.09 24.08
C ARG A 103 -13.52 -14.28 24.74
N GLN A 104 -14.12 -15.47 24.77
CA GLN A 104 -13.45 -16.68 25.27
C GLN A 104 -12.29 -17.09 24.36
N VAL A 105 -12.52 -17.12 23.04
CA VAL A 105 -11.52 -17.48 22.02
C VAL A 105 -10.33 -16.52 22.06
N GLN A 106 -10.59 -15.21 22.09
CA GLN A 106 -9.55 -14.19 22.20
C GLN A 106 -8.70 -14.40 23.45
N LEU A 107 -9.32 -14.71 24.60
CA LEU A 107 -8.58 -14.99 25.83
C LEU A 107 -7.71 -16.24 25.69
N LEU A 108 -8.24 -17.34 25.17
CA LEU A 108 -7.50 -18.59 25.00
C LEU A 108 -6.30 -18.42 24.07
N LEU A 109 -6.51 -17.82 22.89
CA LEU A 109 -5.44 -17.52 21.93
C LEU A 109 -4.40 -16.55 22.49
N THR A 110 -4.83 -15.59 23.31
CA THR A 110 -3.89 -14.66 23.95
C THR A 110 -3.04 -15.36 25.03
N LEU A 111 -3.58 -16.39 25.67
CA LEU A 111 -2.88 -17.12 26.73
C LEU A 111 -2.05 -18.30 26.22
N ASP A 112 -2.08 -18.58 24.93
CA ASP A 112 -1.33 -19.66 24.28
C ASP A 112 0.19 -19.46 24.39
N GLU A 113 0.92 -20.32 25.10
CA GLU A 113 2.31 -20.05 25.51
C GLU A 113 3.30 -19.76 24.36
N ASP A 114 3.10 -20.37 23.20
CA ASP A 114 4.02 -20.27 22.06
C ASP A 114 3.48 -19.41 20.90
N ASP A 115 2.30 -18.80 21.09
CA ASP A 115 1.55 -18.02 20.10
C ASP A 115 1.35 -18.78 18.76
N ASN A 116 1.21 -20.10 18.82
CA ASN A 116 0.99 -20.96 17.66
C ASN A 116 -0.18 -21.92 17.88
N PRO A 117 -1.43 -21.46 17.72
CA PRO A 117 -2.59 -22.27 18.07
C PRO A 117 -2.83 -23.44 17.10
N ASN A 118 -2.05 -23.56 16.01
CA ASN A 118 -2.10 -24.69 15.08
C ASN A 118 -1.52 -25.98 15.68
N ASN A 119 -0.70 -25.91 16.73
CA ASN A 119 -0.17 -27.08 17.44
C ASN A 119 -0.94 -27.38 18.75
N GLY A 120 -2.08 -26.70 18.96
CA GLY A 120 -2.84 -26.73 20.21
C GLY A 120 -2.60 -25.47 21.05
N ILE A 121 -3.60 -25.06 21.83
CA ILE A 121 -3.46 -23.92 22.75
C ILE A 121 -2.90 -24.44 24.07
N GLN A 122 -1.77 -23.89 24.51
CA GLN A 122 -1.12 -24.27 25.76
C GLN A 122 -1.26 -23.18 26.80
N ILE A 123 -1.80 -23.51 27.98
CA ILE A 123 -1.89 -22.58 29.11
C ILE A 123 -1.07 -23.17 30.26
N SER A 124 0.06 -22.54 30.61
CA SER A 124 0.87 -23.01 31.75
C SER A 124 0.17 -22.87 33.08
N ALA A 125 0.60 -23.70 34.02
CA ALA A 125 0.28 -23.56 35.44
C ALA A 125 0.63 -22.17 35.97
N ASP A 126 1.77 -21.59 35.55
CA ASP A 126 2.19 -20.25 35.96
C ASP A 126 1.24 -19.17 35.46
N THR A 127 0.80 -19.26 34.20
CA THR A 127 -0.17 -18.32 33.61
C THR A 127 -1.54 -18.47 34.29
N ALA A 128 -2.01 -19.71 34.49
CA ALA A 128 -3.27 -19.97 35.17
C ALA A 128 -3.29 -19.47 36.63
N ALA A 129 -2.18 -19.62 37.36
CA ALA A 129 -2.03 -19.17 38.75
C ALA A 129 -2.11 -17.64 38.93
N ARG A 130 -2.02 -16.86 37.84
CA ARG A 130 -2.19 -15.40 37.87
C ARG A 130 -3.65 -14.97 38.02
N PHE A 131 -4.60 -15.80 37.60
CA PHE A 131 -6.03 -15.54 37.75
C PHE A 131 -6.53 -15.96 39.14
N ARG A 132 -6.29 -15.12 40.14
CA ARG A 132 -6.54 -15.42 41.57
C ARG A 132 -7.93 -15.03 42.10
N ARG A 133 -8.73 -14.32 41.31
CA ARG A 133 -10.05 -13.86 41.73
C ARG A 133 -11.12 -14.77 41.16
N SER A 134 -11.93 -15.36 42.04
CA SER A 134 -13.10 -16.13 41.62
C SER A 134 -14.13 -15.21 40.95
N MET A 135 -14.31 -15.38 39.64
CA MET A 135 -15.33 -14.69 38.84
C MET A 135 -15.59 -15.43 37.54
N ARG A 136 -16.73 -15.16 36.90
CA ARG A 136 -16.99 -15.62 35.53
C ARG A 136 -16.39 -14.65 34.53
N LEU A 137 -15.90 -15.15 33.40
CA LEU A 137 -15.36 -14.30 32.33
C LEU A 137 -16.36 -13.24 31.84
N GLU A 138 -17.66 -13.56 31.82
CA GLU A 138 -18.71 -12.61 31.46
C GLU A 138 -18.84 -11.42 32.43
N GLN A 139 -18.35 -11.57 33.67
CA GLN A 139 -18.36 -10.51 34.68
C GLN A 139 -17.05 -9.71 34.69
N ALA A 140 -16.04 -10.15 33.93
CA ALA A 140 -14.80 -9.40 33.79
C ALA A 140 -15.03 -8.15 32.92
N GLY A 141 -14.40 -7.04 33.30
CA GLY A 141 -14.24 -5.87 32.42
C GLY A 141 -13.43 -6.23 31.17
N ASP A 142 -13.06 -5.23 30.37
CA ASP A 142 -12.26 -5.40 29.14
C ASP A 142 -11.12 -6.45 29.28
N LEU A 143 -10.92 -7.28 28.25
CA LEU A 143 -9.97 -8.40 28.31
C LEU A 143 -8.52 -7.92 28.52
N GLN A 144 -8.14 -6.76 27.97
CA GLN A 144 -6.80 -6.23 28.18
C GLN A 144 -6.63 -5.83 29.65
N THR A 145 -7.65 -5.18 30.23
CA THR A 145 -7.67 -4.84 31.66
C THR A 145 -7.59 -6.09 32.55
N LEU A 146 -8.28 -7.17 32.15
CA LEU A 146 -8.21 -8.45 32.86
C LEU A 146 -6.79 -9.03 32.85
N LEU A 147 -6.14 -9.08 31.68
CA LEU A 147 -4.75 -9.56 31.54
C LEU A 147 -3.77 -8.69 32.34
N ASP A 148 -3.91 -7.37 32.25
CA ASP A 148 -3.08 -6.42 32.98
C ASP A 148 -3.22 -6.59 34.49
N SER A 149 -4.44 -6.82 34.98
CA SER A 149 -4.72 -7.07 36.41
C SER A 149 -4.15 -8.40 36.91
N ALA A 150 -4.04 -9.39 36.02
CA ALA A 150 -3.35 -10.66 36.28
C ALA A 150 -1.83 -10.53 36.12
N GLY A 151 -1.31 -9.35 35.72
CA GLY A 151 0.11 -9.14 35.43
C GLY A 151 0.59 -9.92 34.21
N ILE A 152 -0.29 -10.26 33.28
CA ILE A 152 0.03 -10.98 32.03
C ILE A 152 0.34 -9.95 30.95
N ALA A 153 1.61 -9.88 30.54
CA ALA A 153 2.11 -8.90 29.58
C ALA A 153 1.82 -9.29 28.11
N ARG A 154 0.57 -9.64 27.78
CA ARG A 154 0.13 -10.06 26.44
C ARG A 154 -1.03 -9.18 25.97
N SER A 155 -1.22 -9.05 24.65
CA SER A 155 -2.36 -8.29 24.14
C SER A 155 -3.43 -9.22 23.66
N VAL A 156 -4.65 -8.79 23.92
CA VAL A 156 -5.82 -9.46 23.40
C VAL A 156 -5.68 -9.57 21.89
N VAL A 157 -5.70 -10.82 21.42
CA VAL A 157 -5.74 -11.16 20.00
C VAL A 157 -6.92 -10.44 19.33
N ALA A 158 -6.70 -9.92 18.12
CA ALA A 158 -7.72 -9.18 17.38
C ALA A 158 -8.98 -10.04 17.13
N ALA A 159 -10.16 -9.41 17.20
CA ALA A 159 -11.44 -10.12 17.16
C ALA A 159 -11.69 -10.84 15.82
N ASP A 160 -11.21 -10.27 14.72
CA ASP A 160 -11.28 -10.83 13.37
C ASP A 160 -10.37 -12.06 13.21
N TYR A 161 -9.17 -12.03 13.79
CA TYR A 161 -8.28 -13.18 13.85
C TYR A 161 -8.88 -14.29 14.72
N ALA A 162 -9.37 -13.98 15.92
CA ALA A 162 -10.03 -14.94 16.80
C ALA A 162 -11.26 -15.58 16.14
N ALA A 163 -12.10 -14.78 15.48
CA ALA A 163 -13.25 -15.29 14.73
C ALA A 163 -12.83 -16.24 13.60
N SER A 164 -11.75 -15.89 12.88
CA SER A 164 -11.23 -16.70 11.78
C SER A 164 -10.62 -18.01 12.28
N HIS A 165 -9.81 -17.96 13.34
CA HIS A 165 -9.23 -19.12 14.01
C HIS A 165 -10.31 -20.08 14.49
N PHE A 166 -11.25 -19.58 15.29
CA PHE A 166 -12.27 -20.43 15.89
C PHE A 166 -13.17 -21.07 14.84
N ARG A 167 -13.45 -20.38 13.73
CA ARG A 167 -14.15 -20.95 12.57
C ARG A 167 -13.38 -22.14 11.97
N LEU A 168 -12.05 -22.08 11.92
CA LEU A 168 -11.20 -23.18 11.47
C LEU A 168 -11.18 -24.33 12.49
N SER A 169 -11.09 -24.04 13.79
CA SER A 169 -11.17 -25.06 14.85
C SER A 169 -12.50 -25.81 14.83
N LEU A 170 -13.62 -25.09 14.64
CA LEU A 170 -14.95 -25.70 14.47
C LEU A 170 -15.08 -26.51 13.18
N ALA A 171 -14.37 -26.13 12.12
CA ALA A 171 -14.31 -26.90 10.88
C ALA A 171 -13.51 -28.19 11.08
N ALA A 172 -12.39 -28.16 11.82
CA ALA A 172 -11.56 -29.32 12.10
C ALA A 172 -12.26 -30.37 12.97
N LEU A 173 -13.01 -29.95 14.00
CA LEU A 173 -13.75 -30.83 14.92
C LEU A 173 -14.82 -31.70 14.25
N ARG A 174 -15.32 -31.26 13.10
CA ARG A 174 -16.42 -31.95 12.42
C ARG A 174 -15.96 -33.22 11.71
N GLU A 175 -14.64 -33.53 11.67
CA GLU A 175 -13.99 -34.61 10.87
C GLU A 175 -14.77 -34.96 9.59
N GLN A 176 -15.23 -33.91 8.95
CA GLN A 176 -15.37 -33.81 7.53
C GLN A 176 -14.57 -32.56 7.24
N PRO A 177 -13.65 -32.58 6.25
CA PRO A 177 -13.08 -31.33 5.77
C PRO A 177 -14.24 -30.35 5.56
N PRO A 178 -14.08 -29.01 5.74
CA PRO A 178 -15.11 -28.12 5.25
C PRO A 178 -15.37 -28.55 3.81
N GLY A 179 -16.53 -29.20 3.59
CA GLY A 179 -16.71 -29.98 2.38
C GLY A 179 -16.40 -29.05 1.24
N PRO A 180 -15.65 -29.49 0.22
CA PRO A 180 -14.81 -28.63 -0.62
C PRO A 180 -15.52 -27.30 -0.87
N ARG A 181 -14.83 -26.19 -0.52
CA ARG A 181 -15.36 -24.82 -0.61
C ARG A 181 -16.16 -24.64 -1.89
N PHE A 182 -15.62 -25.20 -2.96
CA PHE A 182 -16.24 -25.31 -4.26
C PHE A 182 -16.86 -26.70 -4.45
N THR A 183 -18.13 -26.74 -4.86
CA THR A 183 -18.81 -27.98 -5.25
C THR A 183 -18.83 -28.06 -6.77
N PRO A 184 -18.13 -29.03 -7.40
CA PRO A 184 -18.14 -29.20 -8.85
C PRO A 184 -19.52 -29.65 -9.32
N LEU A 185 -20.02 -29.01 -10.38
CA LEU A 185 -21.33 -29.28 -10.97
C LEU A 185 -21.17 -29.76 -12.42
N ALA A 186 -22.03 -30.70 -12.82
CA ALA A 186 -22.10 -31.23 -14.17
C ALA A 186 -22.47 -30.14 -15.17
N GLU A 187 -21.82 -30.16 -16.34
CA GLU A 187 -22.03 -29.16 -17.39
C GLU A 187 -23.45 -29.15 -17.96
N THR A 188 -24.15 -30.30 -17.92
CA THR A 188 -25.45 -30.50 -18.58
C THR A 188 -26.65 -30.05 -17.76
N ASP A 189 -26.67 -30.38 -16.46
CA ASP A 189 -27.84 -30.21 -15.59
C ASP A 189 -27.50 -29.53 -14.25
N GLY A 190 -26.22 -29.20 -14.02
CA GLY A 190 -25.76 -28.55 -12.80
C GLY A 190 -25.86 -29.46 -11.57
N ALA A 191 -26.07 -30.76 -11.74
CA ALA A 191 -26.06 -31.70 -10.63
C ALA A 191 -24.64 -31.79 -10.02
N PRO A 192 -24.51 -31.92 -8.69
CA PRO A 192 -23.21 -32.13 -8.06
C PRO A 192 -22.53 -33.39 -8.62
N LEU A 193 -21.28 -33.26 -9.07
CA LEU A 193 -20.51 -34.40 -9.55
C LEU A 193 -20.08 -35.28 -8.36
N THR A 194 -20.26 -36.59 -8.49
CA THR A 194 -19.93 -37.57 -7.44
C THR A 194 -18.61 -38.31 -7.68
N ASP A 195 -18.10 -38.29 -8.91
CA ASP A 195 -16.87 -39.00 -9.31
C ASP A 195 -15.73 -38.03 -9.64
N ALA A 196 -14.53 -38.28 -9.08
CA ALA A 196 -13.36 -37.41 -9.20
C ALA A 196 -12.73 -37.33 -10.61
N GLY A 197 -13.22 -38.12 -11.58
CA GLY A 197 -12.73 -38.15 -12.96
C GLY A 197 -13.56 -37.34 -13.96
N GLU A 198 -14.75 -36.86 -13.57
CA GLU A 198 -15.62 -36.06 -14.45
C GLU A 198 -15.23 -34.58 -14.40
N ARG A 199 -15.13 -33.94 -15.58
CA ARG A 199 -14.78 -32.51 -15.66
C ARG A 199 -16.01 -31.65 -15.37
N ALA A 200 -15.88 -30.76 -14.40
CA ALA A 200 -16.93 -29.82 -14.02
C ALA A 200 -17.13 -28.73 -15.07
N GLY A 201 -18.39 -28.42 -15.39
CA GLY A 201 -18.73 -27.26 -16.22
C GLY A 201 -18.68 -25.95 -15.42
N CYS A 202 -19.06 -26.01 -14.14
CA CYS A 202 -19.03 -24.90 -13.20
C CYS A 202 -18.86 -25.42 -11.76
N VAL A 203 -18.61 -24.51 -10.82
CA VAL A 203 -18.43 -24.82 -9.41
C VAL A 203 -19.21 -23.87 -8.52
N LYS A 204 -19.87 -24.39 -7.48
CA LYS A 204 -20.59 -23.57 -6.49
C LYS A 204 -19.72 -23.28 -5.28
N ASP A 205 -19.44 -22.00 -5.01
CA ASP A 205 -18.73 -21.53 -3.82
C ASP A 205 -19.69 -21.48 -2.62
N LYS A 206 -19.45 -22.35 -1.64
CA LYS A 206 -20.23 -22.44 -0.39
C LYS A 206 -20.02 -21.24 0.53
N GLN A 207 -18.94 -20.47 0.35
CA GLN A 207 -18.63 -19.31 1.18
C GLN A 207 -19.42 -18.07 0.75
N THR A 208 -19.48 -17.82 -0.56
CA THR A 208 -20.14 -16.63 -1.12
C THR A 208 -21.54 -16.93 -1.63
N GLY A 209 -21.87 -18.22 -1.86
CA GLY A 209 -23.09 -18.65 -2.53
C GLY A 209 -23.04 -18.48 -4.06
N LEU A 210 -21.95 -17.96 -4.61
CA LEU A 210 -21.75 -17.72 -6.04
C LEU A 210 -21.44 -19.03 -6.77
N ILE A 211 -21.74 -19.06 -8.07
CA ILE A 211 -21.39 -20.16 -8.96
C ILE A 211 -20.41 -19.61 -10.01
N TRP A 212 -19.28 -20.28 -10.17
CA TRP A 212 -18.20 -19.88 -11.04
C TRP A 212 -18.04 -20.82 -12.22
N GLU A 213 -17.76 -20.26 -13.38
CA GLU A 213 -17.44 -21.03 -14.57
C GLU A 213 -16.10 -21.76 -14.40
N VAL A 214 -16.03 -23.01 -14.86
CA VAL A 214 -14.76 -23.75 -15.04
C VAL A 214 -14.43 -23.80 -16.53
N LYS A 215 -13.16 -23.56 -16.90
CA LYS A 215 -12.76 -23.52 -18.32
C LYS A 215 -12.62 -24.94 -18.89
N SER A 216 -12.67 -25.05 -20.21
CA SER A 216 -12.40 -26.29 -20.95
C SER A 216 -11.10 -26.16 -21.76
N VAL A 217 -10.67 -27.24 -22.41
CA VAL A 217 -9.51 -27.22 -23.34
C VAL A 217 -9.91 -27.02 -24.80
N GLN A 218 -11.22 -27.06 -25.11
CA GLN A 218 -11.79 -27.02 -26.46
C GLN A 218 -13.20 -26.41 -26.42
N GLY A 219 -13.69 -25.90 -27.56
CA GLY A 219 -15.04 -25.31 -27.67
C GLY A 219 -15.13 -23.89 -27.12
N LEU A 220 -16.35 -23.34 -27.01
CA LEU A 220 -16.58 -21.93 -26.68
C LEU A 220 -15.85 -21.48 -25.42
N ARG A 221 -15.79 -22.31 -24.36
CA ARG A 221 -15.19 -21.99 -23.05
C ARG A 221 -13.73 -22.42 -22.92
N SER A 222 -13.04 -22.60 -24.05
CA SER A 222 -11.64 -23.00 -24.08
C SER A 222 -10.74 -22.00 -23.35
N GLN A 223 -9.87 -22.49 -22.47
CA GLN A 223 -8.89 -21.68 -21.74
C GLN A 223 -7.89 -20.97 -22.67
N PHE A 224 -7.69 -21.51 -23.88
CA PHE A 224 -6.77 -20.96 -24.87
C PHE A 224 -7.36 -19.74 -25.60
N HIS A 225 -8.66 -19.50 -25.49
CA HIS A 225 -9.28 -18.33 -26.11
C HIS A 225 -8.89 -17.03 -25.40
N SER A 226 -8.64 -16.00 -26.19
CA SER A 226 -8.46 -14.64 -25.71
C SER A 226 -9.65 -13.79 -26.14
N TYR A 227 -10.21 -13.00 -25.21
CA TYR A 227 -11.43 -12.23 -25.46
C TYR A 227 -11.19 -10.74 -25.23
N TYR A 228 -11.67 -9.93 -26.17
CA TYR A 228 -11.52 -8.47 -26.12
C TYR A 228 -12.85 -7.80 -25.77
N ALA A 229 -12.81 -6.62 -25.17
CA ALA A 229 -13.97 -5.73 -25.09
C ALA A 229 -13.94 -4.77 -26.29
N SER A 230 -15.01 -4.68 -27.08
CA SER A 230 -15.12 -3.66 -28.12
C SER A 230 -15.38 -2.30 -27.44
N ALA A 231 -14.34 -1.48 -27.35
CA ALA A 231 -14.51 -0.03 -27.22
C ALA A 231 -13.93 0.72 -28.44
N SER A 232 -13.89 0.07 -29.62
CA SER A 232 -13.53 0.70 -30.90
C SER A 232 -14.77 0.97 -31.73
N ARG A 233 -14.99 2.23 -32.10
CA ARG A 233 -15.96 2.70 -33.11
C ARG A 233 -15.54 2.30 -34.54
N ASN A 234 -15.03 1.09 -34.77
CA ASN A 234 -14.71 0.61 -36.12
C ASN A 234 -15.15 -0.86 -36.31
N PRO A 235 -16.30 -1.10 -36.97
CA PRO A 235 -16.92 -2.43 -37.10
C PRO A 235 -16.27 -3.36 -38.13
N GLU A 236 -15.19 -2.96 -38.81
CA GLU A 236 -14.68 -3.70 -39.98
C GLU A 236 -13.35 -4.45 -39.78
N ARG A 237 -12.84 -4.61 -38.54
CA ARG A 237 -11.64 -5.45 -38.29
C ARG A 237 -11.73 -6.29 -37.01
N PRO A 238 -12.04 -7.59 -37.11
CA PRO A 238 -11.85 -8.53 -36.00
C PRO A 238 -10.37 -8.81 -35.75
N ALA A 239 -9.99 -8.92 -34.47
CA ALA A 239 -8.67 -9.37 -34.02
C ALA A 239 -8.48 -10.87 -34.27
N GLN A 240 -7.22 -11.36 -34.24
CA GLN A 240 -6.87 -12.76 -34.53
C GLN A 240 -7.59 -13.74 -33.60
N CYS A 241 -8.61 -14.42 -34.12
CA CYS A 241 -9.14 -15.67 -33.57
C CYS A 241 -8.48 -16.85 -34.31
N GLU A 242 -8.52 -18.06 -33.73
CA GLU A 242 -8.15 -19.30 -34.45
C GLU A 242 -8.97 -19.45 -35.75
N PRO A 243 -8.46 -20.16 -36.79
CA PRO A 243 -9.16 -20.27 -38.07
C PRO A 243 -10.59 -20.82 -37.91
N GLY A 244 -11.60 -20.00 -38.26
CA GLY A 244 -13.02 -20.38 -38.27
C GLY A 244 -13.95 -19.72 -37.24
N GLN A 245 -13.47 -18.73 -36.47
CA GLN A 245 -14.31 -17.93 -35.55
C GLN A 245 -14.38 -16.46 -35.99
N GLU A 246 -15.58 -15.88 -36.05
CA GLU A 246 -15.83 -14.54 -36.62
C GLU A 246 -16.05 -13.41 -35.58
N ASP A 247 -16.31 -13.70 -34.29
CA ASP A 247 -16.52 -12.65 -33.26
C ASP A 247 -16.09 -13.09 -31.83
N CYS A 248 -15.14 -12.38 -31.22
CA CYS A 248 -14.44 -12.76 -29.98
C CYS A 248 -14.60 -11.70 -28.85
N LEU A 249 -15.81 -11.15 -28.67
CA LEU A 249 -16.14 -10.15 -27.65
C LEU A 249 -16.60 -10.73 -26.31
N ALA A 250 -16.30 -10.06 -25.19
CA ALA A 250 -16.72 -10.50 -23.85
C ALA A 250 -18.26 -10.54 -23.65
N VAL A 251 -18.98 -9.62 -24.29
CA VAL A 251 -20.45 -9.60 -24.29
C VAL A 251 -21.01 -10.76 -25.09
N THR A 252 -20.53 -10.95 -26.33
CA THR A 252 -20.91 -12.09 -27.20
C THR A 252 -20.57 -13.43 -26.54
N TYR A 253 -19.44 -13.54 -25.81
CA TYR A 253 -19.09 -14.72 -25.03
C TYR A 253 -20.10 -15.01 -23.91
N THR A 254 -20.46 -13.98 -23.14
CA THR A 254 -21.41 -14.10 -22.03
C THR A 254 -22.80 -14.52 -22.55
N GLU A 255 -23.27 -13.92 -23.65
CA GLU A 255 -24.51 -14.29 -24.33
C GLU A 255 -24.48 -15.73 -24.85
N ALA A 256 -23.37 -16.15 -25.47
CA ALA A 256 -23.22 -17.49 -26.01
C ALA A 256 -23.16 -18.56 -24.90
N VAL A 257 -22.51 -18.29 -23.77
CA VAL A 257 -22.51 -19.19 -22.60
C VAL A 257 -23.90 -19.30 -21.98
N ASN A 258 -24.63 -18.19 -21.84
CA ASN A 258 -26.03 -18.20 -21.38
C ASN A 258 -26.92 -19.01 -22.32
N LYS A 259 -26.75 -18.89 -23.65
CA LYS A 259 -27.51 -19.67 -24.64
C LYS A 259 -27.20 -21.18 -24.60
N GLN A 260 -25.99 -21.57 -24.20
CA GLN A 260 -25.61 -22.97 -24.03
C GLN A 260 -26.19 -23.61 -22.76
N LYS A 261 -26.88 -22.84 -21.90
CA LYS A 261 -27.45 -23.32 -20.65
C LYS A 261 -26.40 -24.03 -19.79
N LEU A 262 -25.22 -23.43 -19.67
CA LEU A 262 -24.10 -24.01 -18.93
C LEU A 262 -24.54 -24.39 -17.51
N CYS A 263 -24.34 -25.65 -17.14
CA CYS A 263 -24.80 -26.27 -15.90
C CYS A 263 -26.32 -26.33 -15.74
N GLY A 264 -27.05 -26.50 -16.83
CA GLY A 264 -28.51 -26.71 -16.82
C GLY A 264 -29.34 -25.48 -16.49
N PHE A 265 -28.72 -24.30 -16.35
CA PHE A 265 -29.45 -23.07 -16.04
C PHE A 265 -30.19 -22.55 -17.29
N GLU A 266 -31.51 -22.46 -17.20
CA GLU A 266 -32.37 -21.85 -18.22
C GLU A 266 -32.65 -20.39 -17.86
N ASP A 267 -31.83 -19.48 -18.38
CA ASP A 267 -32.00 -18.06 -18.13
C ASP A 267 -33.10 -17.47 -19.02
N SER A 268 -34.14 -16.94 -18.39
CA SER A 268 -35.12 -16.10 -19.08
C SER A 268 -34.50 -14.75 -19.47
N GLU A 269 -35.05 -14.05 -20.47
CA GLU A 269 -34.60 -12.69 -20.80
C GLU A 269 -34.67 -11.74 -19.58
N GLU A 270 -35.59 -11.97 -18.66
CA GLU A 270 -35.75 -11.22 -17.41
C GLU A 270 -34.64 -11.51 -16.39
N ASP A 271 -34.14 -12.74 -16.32
CA ASP A 271 -33.01 -13.11 -15.44
C ASP A 271 -31.66 -12.60 -15.96
N ILE A 272 -31.50 -12.55 -17.28
CA ILE A 272 -30.34 -11.91 -17.92
C ILE A 272 -30.36 -10.40 -17.64
N ALA A 273 -31.52 -9.75 -17.83
CA ALA A 273 -31.68 -8.31 -17.56
C ALA A 273 -31.52 -7.94 -16.08
N ALA A 274 -31.83 -8.86 -15.16
CA ALA A 274 -31.67 -8.69 -13.71
C ALA A 274 -30.28 -9.09 -13.17
N GLU A 275 -29.28 -9.35 -14.03
CA GLU A 275 -27.94 -9.82 -13.66
C GLU A 275 -27.92 -11.13 -12.85
N ARG A 276 -28.97 -11.96 -12.99
CA ARG A 276 -29.11 -13.26 -12.30
C ARG A 276 -28.59 -14.45 -13.12
N GLY A 277 -28.35 -14.25 -14.42
CA GLY A 277 -27.68 -15.19 -15.33
C GLY A 277 -26.15 -15.22 -15.19
N TRP A 278 -25.45 -15.93 -16.08
CA TRP A 278 -23.98 -15.83 -16.14
C TRP A 278 -23.57 -14.43 -16.56
N ARG A 279 -22.65 -13.84 -15.80
CA ARG A 279 -22.17 -12.47 -16.00
C ARG A 279 -20.70 -12.33 -15.68
N LEU A 280 -20.13 -11.19 -16.05
CA LEU A 280 -18.83 -10.77 -15.55
C LEU A 280 -18.88 -10.57 -14.01
N PRO A 281 -17.82 -10.97 -13.29
CA PRO A 281 -17.71 -10.75 -11.85
C PRO A 281 -17.30 -9.33 -11.51
N THR A 282 -17.73 -8.81 -10.38
CA THR A 282 -17.17 -7.59 -9.78
C THR A 282 -15.73 -7.83 -9.29
N GLU A 283 -15.01 -6.74 -9.02
CA GLU A 283 -13.67 -6.80 -8.43
C GLU A 283 -13.67 -7.58 -7.10
N ARG A 284 -14.62 -7.27 -6.21
CA ARG A 284 -14.77 -7.97 -4.93
C ARG A 284 -15.01 -9.46 -5.13
N GLU A 285 -15.87 -9.83 -6.07
CA GLU A 285 -16.19 -11.22 -6.37
C GLU A 285 -14.96 -11.99 -6.87
N LEU A 286 -14.16 -11.44 -7.79
CA LEU A 286 -12.92 -12.10 -8.25
C LEU A 286 -11.91 -12.32 -7.14
N LYS A 287 -11.71 -11.32 -6.27
CA LYS A 287 -10.79 -11.42 -5.12
C LYS A 287 -11.18 -12.56 -4.16
N THR A 288 -12.46 -12.95 -4.13
CA THR A 288 -12.88 -14.10 -3.32
C THR A 288 -12.29 -15.43 -3.79
N LEU A 289 -11.88 -15.57 -5.06
CA LEU A 289 -11.32 -16.83 -5.59
C LEU A 289 -9.88 -17.12 -5.16
N LEU A 290 -9.18 -16.18 -4.52
CA LEU A 290 -7.80 -16.36 -4.06
C LEU A 290 -7.73 -17.28 -2.82
N ASP A 291 -6.89 -18.31 -2.88
CA ASP A 291 -6.56 -19.20 -1.76
C ASP A 291 -5.18 -18.85 -1.20
N TRP A 292 -5.17 -18.29 0.01
CA TRP A 292 -3.97 -17.80 0.69
C TRP A 292 -3.19 -18.90 1.42
N SER A 293 -3.75 -20.10 1.50
CA SER A 293 -3.11 -21.28 2.09
C SER A 293 -2.34 -22.11 1.06
N GLN A 294 -2.62 -21.96 -0.22
CA GLN A 294 -1.88 -22.59 -1.31
C GLN A 294 -0.77 -21.66 -1.80
N TYR A 295 0.45 -22.03 -1.43
CA TYR A 295 1.68 -21.26 -1.63
C TYR A 295 2.46 -21.79 -2.83
N ASP A 296 2.63 -21.00 -3.90
CA ASP A 296 3.59 -21.31 -4.96
C ASP A 296 5.00 -20.96 -4.51
N ARG A 297 5.79 -21.98 -4.15
CA ARG A 297 7.16 -21.85 -3.63
C ARG A 297 8.14 -21.22 -4.63
N SER A 298 7.85 -21.25 -5.93
CA SER A 298 8.76 -20.72 -6.94
C SER A 298 8.64 -19.20 -7.13
N ARG A 299 7.53 -18.60 -6.66
CA ARG A 299 7.20 -17.19 -6.93
C ARG A 299 6.63 -16.44 -5.71
N GLY A 300 6.35 -17.12 -4.61
CA GLY A 300 6.17 -16.51 -3.28
C GLY A 300 4.81 -15.93 -2.93
N LEU A 301 3.68 -16.39 -3.51
CA LEU A 301 2.37 -15.70 -3.42
C LEU A 301 1.13 -16.62 -3.52
N PRO A 302 -0.09 -16.14 -3.16
CA PRO A 302 -1.36 -16.90 -3.21
C PRO A 302 -1.93 -17.03 -4.64
N ALA A 303 -2.61 -18.13 -4.95
CA ALA A 303 -3.20 -18.41 -6.27
C ALA A 303 -4.68 -18.86 -6.17
N MET A 304 -5.43 -18.84 -7.28
CA MET A 304 -6.71 -19.57 -7.36
C MET A 304 -6.44 -21.06 -7.13
N ASP A 305 -7.32 -21.73 -6.39
CA ASP A 305 -7.19 -23.17 -6.10
C ASP A 305 -7.17 -23.99 -7.40
N ARG A 306 -5.99 -24.48 -7.79
CA ARG A 306 -5.78 -25.23 -9.04
C ARG A 306 -6.40 -26.63 -9.01
N HIS A 307 -6.82 -27.13 -7.85
CA HIS A 307 -7.58 -28.39 -7.79
C HIS A 307 -9.02 -28.21 -8.26
N VAL A 308 -9.56 -26.99 -8.13
CA VAL A 308 -10.93 -26.62 -8.52
C VAL A 308 -10.94 -25.89 -9.87
N PHE A 309 -9.92 -25.07 -10.11
CA PHE A 309 -9.70 -24.34 -11.37
C PHE A 309 -8.37 -24.76 -11.99
N PRO A 310 -8.28 -25.98 -12.56
CA PRO A 310 -7.02 -26.52 -13.10
C PRO A 310 -6.46 -25.67 -14.27
N ASP A 311 -7.34 -24.96 -14.95
CA ASP A 311 -7.07 -24.09 -16.09
C ASP A 311 -6.93 -22.59 -15.68
N ALA A 312 -6.66 -22.32 -14.39
CA ALA A 312 -6.41 -20.97 -13.90
C ALA A 312 -4.97 -20.50 -14.21
N GLU A 313 -4.86 -19.51 -15.09
CA GLU A 313 -3.60 -18.87 -15.46
C GLU A 313 -3.36 -17.60 -14.63
N ALA A 314 -2.08 -17.26 -14.40
CA ALA A 314 -1.72 -15.94 -13.88
C ALA A 314 -1.89 -14.91 -15.00
N ALA A 315 -2.98 -14.17 -14.96
CA ALA A 315 -3.36 -13.21 -16.00
C ALA A 315 -4.24 -12.08 -15.41
N PHE A 316 -4.50 -11.07 -16.24
CA PHE A 316 -5.54 -10.10 -15.98
C PHE A 316 -6.90 -10.66 -16.39
N TYR A 317 -7.84 -10.71 -15.45
CA TYR A 317 -9.21 -11.14 -15.68
C TYR A 317 -10.15 -9.95 -15.73
N TRP A 318 -11.06 -9.96 -16.69
CA TRP A 318 -12.09 -8.91 -16.85
C TRP A 318 -13.09 -8.88 -15.68
N THR A 319 -13.50 -7.67 -15.31
CA THR A 319 -14.54 -7.44 -14.30
C THR A 319 -15.73 -6.64 -14.85
N ALA A 320 -16.89 -6.77 -14.21
CA ALA A 320 -18.07 -5.93 -14.41
C ALA A 320 -17.96 -4.58 -13.66
N THR A 321 -16.98 -4.42 -12.77
CA THR A 321 -16.73 -3.16 -12.08
C THR A 321 -16.17 -2.15 -13.09
N SER A 322 -16.83 -1.01 -13.23
CA SER A 322 -16.43 0.08 -14.14
C SER A 322 -16.11 1.34 -13.34
N ARG A 323 -15.13 2.12 -13.82
CA ARG A 323 -14.87 3.47 -13.31
C ARG A 323 -15.52 4.47 -14.28
N ARG A 324 -16.16 5.51 -13.75
CA ARG A 324 -16.94 6.46 -14.59
C ARG A 324 -15.99 7.20 -15.55
N GLY A 325 -16.10 6.93 -16.86
CA GLY A 325 -15.34 7.60 -17.91
C GLY A 325 -14.11 6.85 -18.44
N GLU A 326 -13.71 5.73 -17.83
CA GLU A 326 -12.42 5.07 -18.14
C GLU A 326 -12.53 3.60 -18.57
N GLY A 327 -13.75 3.09 -18.77
CA GLY A 327 -14.00 1.74 -19.27
C GLY A 327 -14.02 0.66 -18.17
N ALA A 328 -13.88 -0.61 -18.59
CA ALA A 328 -13.92 -1.78 -17.72
C ALA A 328 -12.58 -2.00 -17.00
N VAL A 329 -12.64 -2.45 -15.74
CA VAL A 329 -11.47 -2.76 -14.91
C VAL A 329 -11.08 -4.23 -15.08
N ALA A 330 -9.79 -4.53 -14.98
CA ALA A 330 -9.27 -5.90 -14.88
C ALA A 330 -8.54 -6.11 -13.55
N VAL A 331 -8.61 -7.32 -13.00
CA VAL A 331 -7.88 -7.72 -11.79
C VAL A 331 -6.73 -8.63 -12.20
N ALA A 332 -5.51 -8.27 -11.79
CA ALA A 332 -4.32 -9.10 -11.96
C ALA A 332 -4.32 -10.21 -10.90
N PHE A 333 -4.06 -11.44 -11.33
CA PHE A 333 -3.72 -12.54 -10.42
C PHE A 333 -2.20 -12.77 -10.40
N ASP A 334 -1.45 -11.66 -10.28
CA ASP A 334 -0.01 -11.63 -10.06
C ASP A 334 0.37 -10.75 -8.84
N ASP A 335 1.68 -10.64 -8.62
CA ASP A 335 2.39 -10.20 -7.43
C ASP A 335 2.16 -8.78 -6.91
N THR A 336 1.20 -8.05 -7.49
CA THR A 336 1.11 -6.62 -7.21
C THR A 336 -0.15 -6.18 -6.48
N HIS A 337 -1.19 -7.01 -6.36
CA HIS A 337 -2.52 -6.58 -5.84
C HIS A 337 -3.05 -5.30 -6.51
N ARG A 338 -2.55 -4.93 -7.69
CA ARG A 338 -2.89 -3.66 -8.34
C ARG A 338 -4.21 -3.81 -9.09
N THR A 339 -5.18 -2.98 -8.74
CA THR A 339 -6.22 -2.57 -9.69
C THR A 339 -5.61 -1.54 -10.64
N LEU A 340 -5.60 -1.81 -11.94
CA LEU A 340 -5.30 -0.75 -12.91
C LEU A 340 -6.54 0.14 -13.05
N PRO A 341 -6.42 1.48 -12.87
CA PRO A 341 -7.56 2.38 -13.06
C PRO A 341 -8.10 2.35 -14.49
N SER A 342 -7.24 2.04 -15.48
CA SER A 342 -7.58 1.87 -16.89
C SER A 342 -6.73 0.77 -17.53
N VAL A 343 -7.27 0.00 -18.47
CA VAL A 343 -6.47 -0.85 -19.37
C VAL A 343 -6.49 -0.24 -20.77
N SER A 344 -5.33 0.22 -21.26
CA SER A 344 -5.19 0.69 -22.64
C SER A 344 -5.40 -0.48 -23.60
N LEU A 345 -6.45 -0.40 -24.43
CA LEU A 345 -6.79 -1.42 -25.43
C LEU A 345 -5.72 -1.60 -26.52
N SER A 346 -4.72 -0.71 -26.60
CA SER A 346 -3.59 -0.82 -27.55
C SER A 346 -2.35 -1.52 -26.98
N LEU A 347 -2.28 -1.77 -25.66
CA LEU A 347 -1.11 -2.38 -25.00
C LEU A 347 -1.33 -3.84 -24.53
N GLY A 348 -2.48 -4.46 -24.83
CA GLY A 348 -2.66 -5.91 -24.79
C GLY A 348 -2.73 -6.58 -23.40
N GLN A 349 -3.56 -6.11 -22.45
CA GLN A 349 -3.52 -6.62 -21.06
C GLN A 349 -4.88 -6.83 -20.33
N PRO A 350 -5.96 -7.31 -20.98
CA PRO A 350 -6.62 -8.47 -20.37
C PRO A 350 -6.94 -9.55 -21.39
N ALA A 351 -6.40 -10.76 -21.17
CA ALA A 351 -6.56 -11.87 -22.11
C ALA A 351 -7.68 -12.84 -21.71
N ARG A 352 -8.10 -12.87 -20.42
CA ARG A 352 -8.90 -13.98 -19.87
C ARG A 352 -10.24 -13.50 -19.28
N LEU A 353 -11.29 -14.28 -19.51
CA LEU A 353 -12.62 -14.11 -18.93
C LEU A 353 -12.91 -15.26 -17.98
N ARG A 354 -13.64 -15.03 -16.89
CA ARG A 354 -14.31 -16.08 -16.11
C ARG A 354 -15.65 -15.56 -15.63
N LEU A 355 -16.72 -16.28 -15.92
CA LEU A 355 -18.06 -15.83 -15.56
C LEU A 355 -18.43 -16.28 -14.14
N VAL A 356 -19.27 -15.47 -13.50
CA VAL A 356 -19.91 -15.75 -12.22
C VAL A 356 -21.42 -15.64 -12.35
N ARG A 357 -22.13 -16.34 -11.49
CA ARG A 357 -23.59 -16.29 -11.33
C ARG A 357 -23.94 -16.25 -9.85
N GLY A 358 -25.00 -15.52 -9.49
CA GLY A 358 -25.52 -15.46 -8.12
C GLY A 358 -25.68 -14.03 -7.58
N PRO A 359 -26.13 -13.90 -6.32
CA PRO A 359 -26.40 -12.60 -5.70
C PRO A 359 -25.13 -11.76 -5.67
N LYS A 360 -25.19 -10.57 -6.28
CA LYS A 360 -24.04 -9.67 -6.40
C LYS A 360 -23.53 -9.26 -5.03
N LEU A 361 -22.22 -9.41 -4.80
CA LEU A 361 -21.59 -8.87 -3.60
C LEU A 361 -21.42 -7.36 -3.77
N ALA A 362 -21.82 -6.56 -2.77
CA ALA A 362 -21.61 -5.12 -2.80
C ALA A 362 -20.11 -4.82 -2.75
N ASP A 363 -19.58 -3.99 -3.65
CA ASP A 363 -18.18 -3.54 -3.56
C ASP A 363 -17.94 -2.73 -2.27
N ASP A 364 -16.68 -2.62 -1.83
CA ASP A 364 -16.33 -1.71 -0.74
C ASP A 364 -16.75 -0.27 -1.11
N PRO A 365 -17.15 0.57 -0.13
CA PRO A 365 -17.51 1.95 -0.41
C PRO A 365 -16.29 2.65 -1.02
N ASN A 366 -16.40 2.97 -2.31
CA ASN A 366 -15.39 3.72 -3.03
C ASN A 366 -15.29 5.11 -2.38
N PRO A 367 -14.11 5.60 -1.95
CA PRO A 367 -13.96 6.99 -1.49
C PRO A 367 -14.36 8.02 -2.57
N GLU A 368 -14.47 7.62 -3.84
CA GLU A 368 -14.99 8.43 -4.95
C GLU A 368 -16.51 8.24 -5.21
N GLN A 369 -17.26 7.53 -4.36
CA GLN A 369 -18.70 7.26 -4.62
C GLN A 369 -19.62 8.48 -4.48
N ASN A 370 -19.07 9.68 -4.22
CA ASN A 370 -19.56 10.96 -4.72
C ASN A 370 -18.61 12.07 -4.21
N PRO A 371 -17.51 12.41 -4.90
CA PRO A 371 -17.03 13.77 -4.79
C PRO A 371 -18.21 14.67 -5.20
N PRO A 372 -18.50 15.77 -4.48
CA PRO A 372 -19.46 16.75 -4.97
C PRO A 372 -19.07 17.07 -6.41
N LYS A 373 -20.02 17.06 -7.35
CA LYS A 373 -19.78 17.44 -8.75
C LYS A 373 -18.92 18.69 -8.69
N PRO A 374 -17.65 18.63 -9.12
CA PRO A 374 -16.74 19.71 -8.83
C PRO A 374 -17.34 20.95 -9.49
N PRO A 375 -17.34 22.11 -8.79
CA PRO A 375 -18.11 23.24 -9.24
C PRO A 375 -17.72 23.54 -10.66
N ALA A 376 -18.73 23.86 -11.48
CA ALA A 376 -18.56 24.16 -12.88
C ALA A 376 -17.42 25.15 -13.16
N TYR A 377 -17.31 26.08 -12.23
CA TYR A 377 -16.46 27.24 -12.27
C TYR A 377 -15.84 27.45 -10.91
N ILE A 378 -14.53 27.70 -10.89
CA ILE A 378 -13.81 27.95 -9.66
C ILE A 378 -13.38 29.42 -9.64
N PRO A 379 -13.88 30.24 -8.70
CA PRO A 379 -13.44 31.61 -8.50
C PRO A 379 -11.97 31.68 -8.10
N VAL A 380 -11.17 32.44 -8.85
CA VAL A 380 -9.74 32.64 -8.60
C VAL A 380 -9.45 34.13 -8.40
N SER A 381 -8.74 34.46 -7.32
CA SER A 381 -8.30 35.82 -7.01
C SER A 381 -7.15 36.28 -7.91
N ALA A 382 -6.81 37.57 -7.86
CA ALA A 382 -5.73 38.13 -8.69
C ALA A 382 -4.35 37.49 -8.42
N ASP A 383 -4.14 36.97 -7.22
CA ASP A 383 -2.95 36.22 -6.78
C ASP A 383 -3.08 34.70 -7.01
N GLY A 384 -4.10 34.21 -7.72
CA GLY A 384 -4.19 32.81 -8.14
C GLY A 384 -4.68 31.83 -7.07
N GLN A 385 -5.38 32.32 -6.03
CA GLN A 385 -5.94 31.52 -4.94
C GLN A 385 -7.45 31.36 -5.10
N LEU A 386 -8.04 30.37 -4.41
CA LEU A 386 -9.50 30.26 -4.31
C LEU A 386 -10.09 31.49 -3.63
N THR A 387 -11.20 31.98 -4.16
CA THR A 387 -11.89 33.13 -3.60
C THR A 387 -13.40 33.00 -3.73
N THR A 388 -14.15 34.02 -3.36
CA THR A 388 -15.60 34.08 -3.60
C THR A 388 -15.89 34.61 -5.01
N PRO A 389 -17.03 34.26 -5.64
CA PRO A 389 -17.42 34.83 -6.93
C PRO A 389 -17.37 36.36 -6.97
N ALA A 390 -17.76 37.01 -5.86
CA ALA A 390 -17.74 38.47 -5.71
C ALA A 390 -16.33 39.08 -5.67
N GLN A 391 -15.30 38.30 -5.40
CA GLN A 391 -13.90 38.73 -5.32
C GLN A 391 -13.03 38.13 -6.44
N ALA A 392 -13.63 37.35 -7.34
CA ALA A 392 -12.95 36.70 -8.43
C ALA A 392 -12.36 37.71 -9.43
N ALA A 393 -11.07 37.54 -9.72
CA ALA A 393 -10.38 38.18 -10.83
C ALA A 393 -10.40 37.28 -12.08
N CYS A 394 -10.34 35.96 -11.88
CA CYS A 394 -10.48 34.96 -12.92
C CYS A 394 -11.44 33.84 -12.53
N VAL A 395 -11.85 33.06 -13.52
CA VAL A 395 -12.69 31.88 -13.38
C VAL A 395 -12.01 30.71 -14.09
N ASP A 396 -11.78 29.62 -13.37
CA ASP A 396 -11.31 28.33 -13.91
C ASP A 396 -12.49 27.57 -14.51
N ASP A 397 -12.37 27.15 -15.76
CA ASP A 397 -13.36 26.30 -16.44
C ASP A 397 -13.13 24.83 -16.10
N ASN A 398 -13.99 24.29 -15.24
CA ASN A 398 -13.85 22.96 -14.65
C ASN A 398 -14.87 21.94 -15.19
N GLN A 399 -15.76 22.31 -16.13
CA GLN A 399 -16.80 21.41 -16.64
C GLN A 399 -16.38 20.50 -17.81
N HIS A 400 -15.33 20.84 -18.57
CA HIS A 400 -15.04 20.15 -19.84
C HIS A 400 -13.53 19.88 -20.03
N PRO A 401 -13.08 18.63 -19.76
CA PRO A 401 -11.69 18.29 -19.44
C PRO A 401 -10.87 17.65 -20.58
N ASP A 402 -11.19 17.83 -21.86
CA ASP A 402 -10.34 17.31 -22.96
C ASP A 402 -8.89 17.88 -22.92
N SER A 403 -8.63 18.85 -22.05
CA SER A 403 -7.31 19.30 -21.63
C SER A 403 -7.06 19.04 -20.13
N TRP A 404 -7.17 17.82 -19.61
CA TRP A 404 -6.66 17.47 -18.26
C TRP A 404 -5.21 17.97 -18.01
N ARG A 405 -4.50 18.23 -19.11
CA ARG A 405 -3.17 18.83 -19.16
C ARG A 405 -3.10 20.35 -19.06
N ASP A 406 -4.20 21.10 -19.11
CA ASP A 406 -4.23 22.57 -19.06
C ASP A 406 -5.39 23.13 -18.22
N VAL A 407 -5.09 24.05 -17.28
CA VAL A 407 -6.06 24.88 -16.58
C VAL A 407 -6.46 26.05 -17.47
N ILE A 408 -7.74 26.10 -17.85
CA ILE A 408 -8.32 27.16 -18.69
C ILE A 408 -8.86 28.26 -17.77
N LEU A 409 -8.23 29.43 -17.79
CA LEU A 409 -8.61 30.58 -16.99
C LEU A 409 -9.21 31.68 -17.86
N TRP A 410 -10.38 32.13 -17.47
CA TRP A 410 -11.10 33.24 -18.07
C TRP A 410 -11.03 34.47 -17.18
N GLN A 411 -10.95 35.66 -17.78
CA GLN A 411 -11.18 36.90 -17.04
C GLN A 411 -12.60 36.90 -16.44
N ALA A 412 -12.70 37.11 -15.12
CA ALA A 412 -14.01 37.04 -14.43
C ALA A 412 -14.92 38.23 -14.75
N ARG A 413 -14.35 39.39 -15.06
CA ARG A 413 -15.07 40.66 -15.29
C ARG A 413 -14.69 41.27 -16.63
N PRO A 414 -15.23 40.77 -17.75
CA PRO A 414 -15.01 41.35 -19.06
C PRO A 414 -15.65 42.74 -19.15
N ARG A 415 -15.08 43.63 -19.98
CA ARG A 415 -15.56 45.00 -20.17
C ARG A 415 -15.67 45.33 -21.66
N PRO A 416 -16.57 46.24 -22.07
CA PRO A 416 -16.62 46.71 -23.46
C PRO A 416 -15.28 47.29 -23.89
N ALA A 417 -14.83 46.95 -25.08
CA ALA A 417 -13.57 47.44 -25.63
C ALA A 417 -13.70 47.62 -27.15
N GLY A 418 -13.23 48.76 -27.67
CA GLY A 418 -13.11 48.95 -29.11
C GLY A 418 -11.92 48.16 -29.68
N ALA A 419 -11.99 47.78 -30.95
CA ALA A 419 -10.96 46.95 -31.60
C ALA A 419 -9.52 47.47 -31.42
N ALA A 420 -9.31 48.78 -31.48
CA ALA A 420 -8.00 49.41 -31.30
C ALA A 420 -7.42 49.27 -29.87
N SER A 421 -8.27 49.03 -28.86
CA SER A 421 -7.89 48.96 -27.45
C SER A 421 -7.58 47.54 -26.95
N LEU A 422 -7.84 46.51 -27.77
CA LEU A 422 -7.69 45.11 -27.38
C LEU A 422 -6.24 44.72 -27.08
N ASN A 423 -5.30 45.04 -27.98
CA ASN A 423 -3.90 44.69 -27.79
C ASN A 423 -3.27 45.40 -26.57
N PRO A 424 -3.46 46.72 -26.35
CA PRO A 424 -3.01 47.38 -25.12
C PRO A 424 -3.62 46.80 -23.85
N ALA A 425 -4.91 46.43 -23.87
CA ALA A 425 -5.57 45.85 -22.71
C ALA A 425 -5.03 44.45 -22.37
N LEU A 426 -4.77 43.61 -23.39
CA LEU A 426 -4.13 42.31 -23.19
C LEU A 426 -2.71 42.45 -22.64
N ALA A 427 -1.90 43.36 -23.20
CA ALA A 427 -0.55 43.61 -22.71
C ALA A 427 -0.54 44.04 -21.23
N ALA A 428 -1.51 44.86 -20.81
CA ALA A 428 -1.66 45.24 -19.41
C ALA A 428 -1.99 44.04 -18.50
N LEU A 429 -2.88 43.14 -18.92
CA LEU A 429 -3.20 41.92 -18.16
C LEU A 429 -1.97 41.00 -17.99
N GLN A 430 -1.18 40.85 -19.06
CA GLN A 430 0.07 40.08 -19.05
C GLN A 430 1.10 40.69 -18.09
N GLN A 431 1.33 42.01 -18.15
CA GLN A 431 2.26 42.71 -17.26
C GLN A 431 1.84 42.65 -15.78
N GLN A 432 0.55 42.74 -15.51
CA GLN A 432 0.00 42.64 -14.15
C GLN A 432 0.02 41.21 -13.59
N ARG A 433 0.34 40.21 -14.42
CA ARG A 433 0.28 38.79 -14.08
C ARG A 433 -1.05 38.40 -13.44
N LEU A 434 -2.16 38.87 -14.01
CA LEU A 434 -3.49 38.61 -13.46
C LEU A 434 -3.68 37.08 -13.26
N CYS A 435 -4.03 36.67 -12.04
CA CYS A 435 -4.19 35.26 -11.64
C CYS A 435 -2.90 34.42 -11.81
N GLN A 436 -1.76 35.09 -11.61
CA GLN A 436 -0.41 34.58 -11.83
C GLN A 436 -0.13 34.10 -13.27
N GLN A 437 -0.87 34.61 -14.27
CA GLN A 437 -0.68 34.26 -15.68
C GLN A 437 -0.12 35.43 -16.47
N ASP A 438 0.82 35.17 -17.38
CA ASP A 438 1.42 36.17 -18.27
C ASP A 438 1.20 35.87 -19.77
N ASN A 439 0.37 34.88 -20.10
CA ASN A 439 0.07 34.43 -21.47
C ASN A 439 -1.38 34.68 -21.92
N TRP A 440 -1.99 35.77 -21.44
CA TRP A 440 -3.36 36.16 -21.80
C TRP A 440 -3.52 36.45 -23.30
N ARG A 441 -4.57 35.91 -23.92
CA ARG A 441 -4.91 36.15 -25.34
C ARG A 441 -6.41 36.30 -25.57
N LEU A 442 -6.77 36.77 -26.77
CA LEU A 442 -8.16 36.64 -27.24
C LEU A 442 -8.49 35.16 -27.49
N PRO A 443 -9.73 34.75 -27.24
CA PRO A 443 -10.20 33.41 -27.61
C PRO A 443 -10.30 33.27 -29.13
N SER A 444 -10.15 32.03 -29.59
CA SER A 444 -10.62 31.63 -30.92
C SER A 444 -12.15 31.68 -30.99
N VAL A 445 -12.73 31.58 -32.18
CA VAL A 445 -14.19 31.49 -32.35
C VAL A 445 -14.77 30.35 -31.51
N ALA A 446 -14.17 29.16 -31.52
CA ALA A 446 -14.66 28.02 -30.76
C ALA A 446 -14.60 28.25 -29.24
N GLU A 447 -13.52 28.86 -28.76
CA GLU A 447 -13.34 29.21 -27.36
C GLU A 447 -14.27 30.34 -26.91
N ALA A 448 -14.57 31.30 -27.78
CA ALA A 448 -15.50 32.38 -27.51
C ALA A 448 -16.96 31.86 -27.46
N ILE A 449 -17.33 30.96 -28.38
CA ILE A 449 -18.62 30.24 -28.32
C ILE A 449 -18.70 29.47 -27.00
N ARG A 450 -17.63 28.76 -26.63
CA ARG A 450 -17.53 28.05 -25.35
C ARG A 450 -17.80 29.01 -24.19
N TRP A 451 -17.05 30.12 -24.09
CA TRP A 451 -17.26 31.12 -23.04
C TRP A 451 -18.69 31.67 -22.98
N LEU A 452 -19.33 31.91 -24.13
CA LEU A 452 -20.73 32.36 -24.20
C LEU A 452 -21.73 31.29 -23.75
N GLN A 453 -21.45 30.01 -24.01
CA GLN A 453 -22.21 28.87 -23.47
C GLN A 453 -22.01 28.73 -21.95
N LEU A 454 -20.83 29.08 -21.41
CA LEU A 454 -20.56 29.04 -19.96
C LEU A 454 -21.53 29.94 -19.16
N GLN A 455 -22.08 31.00 -19.77
CA GLN A 455 -23.00 31.96 -19.16
C GLN A 455 -24.45 31.46 -18.99
N GLN A 456 -24.75 30.20 -19.34
CA GLN A 456 -26.10 29.62 -19.25
C GLN A 456 -26.37 28.86 -17.93
N ASP A 457 -25.37 28.73 -17.05
CA ASP A 457 -25.47 27.98 -15.80
C ASP A 457 -26.02 28.85 -14.64
N GLN A 458 -27.09 28.39 -13.95
CA GLN A 458 -27.80 29.18 -12.93
C GLN A 458 -27.05 29.31 -11.59
N ASP A 459 -26.03 28.47 -11.35
CA ASP A 459 -25.30 28.41 -10.09
C ASP A 459 -24.23 29.51 -9.92
N TYR A 460 -24.06 30.39 -10.91
CA TYR A 460 -23.00 31.41 -10.88
C TYR A 460 -23.45 32.81 -11.38
N PRO A 461 -24.24 33.55 -10.58
CA PRO A 461 -24.81 34.84 -10.97
C PRO A 461 -23.79 35.98 -11.16
N ALA A 462 -22.51 35.79 -10.80
CA ALA A 462 -21.48 36.83 -10.90
C ALA A 462 -21.03 37.14 -12.34
N ALA A 463 -21.44 36.34 -13.34
CA ALA A 463 -21.15 36.61 -14.75
C ALA A 463 -22.38 37.03 -15.59
N ASN A 464 -23.58 37.07 -14.97
CA ASN A 464 -24.87 37.36 -15.64
C ASN A 464 -25.07 38.81 -16.14
N ALA A 465 -24.03 39.65 -16.22
CA ALA A 465 -24.15 41.01 -16.74
C ALA A 465 -24.23 41.08 -18.29
N ALA A 466 -24.06 39.97 -19.01
CA ALA A 466 -23.89 39.98 -20.46
C ALA A 466 -24.99 39.24 -21.25
N ALA A 467 -26.25 39.31 -20.81
CA ALA A 467 -27.38 38.69 -21.50
C ALA A 467 -27.57 39.17 -22.98
N ALA A 468 -26.95 40.30 -23.36
CA ALA A 468 -27.06 40.91 -24.69
C ALA A 468 -25.73 41.19 -25.43
N ALA A 469 -24.57 40.85 -24.87
CA ALA A 469 -23.28 41.36 -25.37
C ALA A 469 -22.55 40.41 -26.36
N ARG A 470 -21.92 40.99 -27.40
CA ARG A 470 -20.95 40.31 -28.27
C ARG A 470 -19.58 40.18 -27.58
N VAL A 471 -18.76 39.20 -27.97
CA VAL A 471 -17.38 39.01 -27.47
C VAL A 471 -16.39 39.05 -28.63
N TRP A 472 -15.22 39.65 -28.41
CA TRP A 472 -14.15 39.63 -29.40
C TRP A 472 -13.48 38.25 -29.51
N ALA A 473 -13.36 37.74 -30.73
CA ALA A 473 -12.69 36.48 -31.05
C ALA A 473 -11.85 36.60 -32.32
N ARG A 474 -10.83 35.74 -32.44
CA ARG A 474 -10.09 35.57 -33.71
C ARG A 474 -10.45 34.26 -34.38
N ASP A 475 -10.54 34.28 -35.71
CA ASP A 475 -10.67 33.04 -36.47
C ASP A 475 -9.30 32.41 -36.79
N ALA A 476 -9.30 31.30 -37.54
CA ALA A 476 -8.09 30.58 -37.91
C ALA A 476 -7.13 31.40 -38.80
N SER A 477 -7.61 32.43 -39.49
CA SER A 477 -6.79 33.35 -40.29
C SER A 477 -6.21 34.51 -39.46
N GLY A 478 -6.63 34.62 -38.19
CA GLY A 478 -6.26 35.70 -37.29
C GLY A 478 -7.15 36.94 -37.41
N GLU A 479 -8.18 36.91 -38.27
CA GLU A 479 -9.12 38.02 -38.45
C GLU A 479 -10.02 38.17 -37.22
N LEU A 480 -10.36 39.43 -36.88
CA LEU A 480 -11.05 39.80 -35.65
C LEU A 480 -12.56 39.98 -35.88
N TYR A 481 -13.36 39.31 -35.06
CA TYR A 481 -14.82 39.33 -35.13
C TYR A 481 -15.45 39.60 -33.76
N GLY A 482 -16.59 40.29 -33.76
CA GLY A 482 -17.53 40.26 -32.64
C GLY A 482 -18.49 39.10 -32.83
N LEU A 483 -18.52 38.22 -31.84
CA LEU A 483 -19.33 37.00 -31.83
C LEU A 483 -20.51 37.18 -30.87
N ASP A 484 -21.73 36.90 -31.34
CA ASP A 484 -22.91 36.84 -30.48
C ASP A 484 -23.19 35.44 -29.91
N ARG A 485 -24.17 35.36 -29.00
CA ARG A 485 -24.56 34.14 -28.29
C ARG A 485 -25.08 33.01 -29.19
N ASN A 486 -25.53 33.32 -30.41
CA ASN A 486 -26.03 32.33 -31.38
C ASN A 486 -24.95 31.92 -32.40
N GLY A 487 -23.71 32.38 -32.22
CA GLY A 487 -22.61 32.13 -33.15
C GLY A 487 -22.57 33.07 -34.35
N GLY A 488 -23.41 34.13 -34.36
CA GLY A 488 -23.37 35.17 -35.38
C GLY A 488 -22.06 35.96 -35.32
N LYS A 489 -21.38 36.09 -36.46
CA LYS A 489 -20.12 36.84 -36.61
C LYS A 489 -20.37 38.19 -37.26
N GLN A 490 -19.78 39.25 -36.70
CA GLN A 490 -19.69 40.56 -37.33
C GLN A 490 -18.23 41.02 -37.39
N SER A 491 -17.81 41.57 -38.53
CA SER A 491 -16.44 42.02 -38.71
C SER A 491 -16.12 43.23 -37.81
N ALA A 492 -14.85 43.36 -37.42
CA ALA A 492 -14.40 44.50 -36.62
C ALA A 492 -14.71 45.86 -37.28
N ALA A 493 -14.68 45.93 -38.62
CA ALA A 493 -15.02 47.12 -39.38
C ALA A 493 -16.49 47.52 -39.25
N HIS A 494 -17.42 46.55 -39.22
CA HIS A 494 -18.84 46.81 -39.05
C HIS A 494 -19.19 47.27 -37.61
N LEU A 495 -18.43 46.78 -36.64
CA LEU A 495 -18.58 47.11 -35.22
C LEU A 495 -17.89 48.43 -34.84
N ALA A 496 -17.00 48.94 -35.70
CA ALA A 496 -16.35 50.21 -35.52
C ALA A 496 -17.39 51.35 -35.59
N GLY A 497 -17.57 52.07 -34.47
CA GLY A 497 -18.51 53.20 -34.39
C GLY A 497 -19.93 52.85 -33.92
N GLN A 498 -20.23 51.59 -33.59
CA GLN A 498 -21.50 51.24 -32.95
C GLN A 498 -21.52 51.62 -31.47
N ALA A 499 -22.70 51.96 -30.95
CA ALA A 499 -22.90 52.36 -29.55
C ALA A 499 -22.59 51.21 -28.57
N GLU A 500 -22.87 49.95 -28.97
CA GLU A 500 -22.57 48.77 -28.16
C GLU A 500 -21.30 48.08 -28.67
N GLN A 501 -20.22 48.21 -27.91
CA GLN A 501 -18.94 47.57 -28.20
C GLN A 501 -18.92 46.12 -27.68
N PRO A 502 -18.32 45.17 -28.41
CA PRO A 502 -18.12 43.82 -27.89
C PRO A 502 -17.22 43.83 -26.64
N LEU A 503 -17.44 42.85 -25.78
CA LEU A 503 -16.67 42.62 -24.57
C LEU A 503 -15.29 42.05 -24.91
N LEU A 504 -14.26 42.56 -24.22
CA LEU A 504 -12.97 41.91 -24.11
C LEU A 504 -13.07 40.75 -23.12
N VAL A 505 -12.98 39.52 -23.62
CA VAL A 505 -12.77 38.33 -22.82
C VAL A 505 -11.34 37.88 -23.09
N ALA A 506 -10.53 37.78 -22.03
CA ALA A 506 -9.19 37.23 -22.10
C ALA A 506 -9.20 35.78 -21.62
N LEU A 507 -8.46 34.94 -22.33
CA LEU A 507 -8.25 33.54 -22.05
C LEU A 507 -6.78 33.29 -21.76
N SER A 508 -6.50 32.47 -20.75
CA SER A 508 -5.18 31.94 -20.44
C SER A 508 -5.27 30.42 -20.34
N ILE A 509 -4.34 29.72 -20.99
CA ILE A 509 -4.22 28.26 -20.91
C ILE A 509 -2.93 27.98 -20.14
N ARG A 510 -3.05 27.35 -18.98
CA ARG A 510 -1.92 27.01 -18.12
C ARG A 510 -1.71 25.51 -18.14
N PRO A 511 -0.63 24.99 -18.73
CA PRO A 511 -0.34 23.56 -18.63
C PRO A 511 -0.22 23.12 -17.17
N ALA A 512 -0.97 22.09 -16.81
CA ALA A 512 -0.89 21.35 -15.56
C ALA A 512 0.52 20.76 -15.38
N LYS A 513 1.20 20.42 -16.47
CA LYS A 513 2.62 20.04 -16.51
C LYS A 513 3.33 20.77 -17.66
N PRO A 514 4.40 21.54 -17.40
CA PRO A 514 5.19 22.12 -18.48
C PRO A 514 5.70 21.01 -19.42
N PRO A 515 5.77 21.24 -20.74
CA PRO A 515 6.42 20.29 -21.64
C PRO A 515 7.86 20.05 -21.21
N LEU A 516 8.38 18.86 -21.48
CA LEU A 516 9.80 18.60 -21.32
C LEU A 516 10.57 19.59 -22.21
N PRO A 517 11.63 20.24 -21.70
CA PRO A 517 12.55 20.99 -22.54
C PRO A 517 13.11 20.10 -23.65
N ASP A 518 13.44 20.68 -24.80
CA ASP A 518 14.19 19.97 -25.84
C ASP A 518 15.55 19.52 -25.29
N SER A 519 15.88 18.25 -25.50
CA SER A 519 17.21 17.74 -25.17
C SER A 519 18.18 18.15 -26.28
N ASP A 520 19.28 18.81 -25.92
CA ASP A 520 20.45 18.96 -26.79
C ASP A 520 21.16 17.61 -27.01
N GLY A 521 21.17 16.72 -26.01
CA GLY A 521 21.55 15.32 -26.16
C GLY A 521 23.01 15.08 -26.56
N GLU A 522 23.86 16.12 -26.51
CA GLU A 522 25.25 16.02 -26.90
C GLU A 522 26.08 15.33 -25.80
N GLU A 523 26.65 14.17 -26.15
CA GLU A 523 27.65 13.53 -25.31
C GLU A 523 28.94 14.37 -25.27
N PRO A 524 29.61 14.48 -24.11
CA PRO A 524 30.83 15.24 -24.00
C PRO A 524 31.96 14.56 -24.78
N ASP A 525 32.75 15.35 -25.50
CA ASP A 525 33.95 14.84 -26.13
C ASP A 525 35.07 14.54 -25.11
N ALA A 526 36.14 13.89 -25.57
CA ALA A 526 37.28 13.53 -24.73
C ALA A 526 38.00 14.74 -24.11
N ALA A 527 37.97 15.91 -24.76
CA ALA A 527 38.61 17.12 -24.24
C ALA A 527 37.79 17.73 -23.09
N GLN A 528 36.46 17.76 -23.22
CA GLN A 528 35.53 18.17 -22.17
C GLN A 528 35.65 17.25 -20.96
N LEU A 529 35.66 15.92 -21.16
CA LEU A 529 35.85 14.94 -20.09
C LEU A 529 37.19 15.13 -19.37
N ALA A 530 38.29 15.32 -20.10
CA ALA A 530 39.61 15.57 -19.51
C ALA A 530 39.64 16.87 -18.68
N GLN A 531 38.99 17.92 -19.16
CA GLN A 531 38.86 19.19 -18.43
C GLN A 531 38.06 19.00 -17.15
N TRP A 532 36.88 18.38 -17.21
CA TRP A 532 36.05 18.11 -16.03
C TRP A 532 36.77 17.22 -15.02
N ARG A 533 37.47 16.18 -15.48
CA ARG A 533 38.26 15.29 -14.62
C ARG A 533 39.30 16.07 -13.84
N THR A 534 40.01 16.97 -14.51
CA THR A 534 41.00 17.85 -13.88
C THR A 534 40.35 18.75 -12.83
N ARG A 535 39.27 19.45 -13.21
CA ARG A 535 38.56 20.41 -12.33
C ARG A 535 37.95 19.72 -11.11
N TYR A 536 37.19 18.65 -11.30
CA TYR A 536 36.55 17.91 -10.21
C TYR A 536 37.57 17.22 -9.29
N SER A 537 38.75 16.83 -9.79
CA SER A 537 39.81 16.27 -8.95
C SER A 537 40.47 17.28 -8.01
N GLN A 538 40.26 18.59 -8.21
CA GLN A 538 40.77 19.66 -7.33
C GLN A 538 39.83 19.89 -6.15
N TYR A 539 39.43 18.82 -5.46
CA TYR A 539 38.60 18.87 -4.27
C TYR A 539 39.34 19.55 -3.11
N GLN A 540 38.64 20.46 -2.42
CA GLN A 540 39.10 21.12 -1.20
C GLN A 540 38.28 20.59 -0.01
N PRO A 541 38.86 19.72 0.84
CA PRO A 541 38.19 19.19 2.01
C PRO A 541 37.63 20.28 2.93
N GLY A 542 36.38 20.12 3.37
CA GLY A 542 35.70 21.06 4.28
C GLY A 542 35.18 22.35 3.65
N ALA A 543 35.47 22.64 2.38
CA ALA A 543 34.94 23.83 1.71
C ALA A 543 33.47 23.65 1.31
N ASP A 544 32.61 24.61 1.68
CA ASP A 544 31.19 24.60 1.30
C ASP A 544 30.97 24.83 -0.21
N ARG A 545 31.91 25.48 -0.88
CA ARG A 545 31.89 25.70 -2.34
C ARG A 545 33.22 25.26 -2.92
N GLN A 546 33.18 24.42 -3.94
CA GLN A 546 34.38 23.94 -4.62
C GLN A 546 34.73 24.92 -5.75
N ALA A 547 35.55 25.94 -5.45
CA ALA A 547 35.84 27.03 -6.39
C ALA A 547 36.48 26.56 -7.71
N ALA A 548 37.19 25.43 -7.70
CA ALA A 548 37.79 24.84 -8.88
C ALA A 548 36.81 24.07 -9.75
N TRP A 549 35.63 23.70 -9.24
CA TRP A 549 34.66 22.91 -9.98
C TRP A 549 33.82 23.79 -10.91
N PRO A 550 33.25 23.24 -12.00
CA PRO A 550 32.21 23.92 -12.75
C PRO A 550 31.08 24.42 -11.82
N ALA A 551 30.53 25.59 -12.08
CA ALA A 551 29.46 26.14 -11.24
C ALA A 551 28.20 25.25 -11.34
N PRO A 552 27.54 24.92 -10.22
CA PRO A 552 26.29 24.16 -10.25
C PRO A 552 25.11 25.04 -10.67
N SER A 553 24.08 24.42 -11.26
CA SER A 553 22.82 25.10 -11.63
C SER A 553 21.86 25.11 -10.45
N LEU A 554 21.86 26.20 -9.68
CA LEU A 554 21.04 26.34 -8.47
C LEU A 554 19.83 27.26 -8.66
N ASP A 555 18.67 26.80 -8.23
CA ASP A 555 17.49 27.65 -8.02
C ASP A 555 17.69 28.59 -6.83
N ALA A 556 17.03 29.74 -6.87
CA ALA A 556 17.08 30.72 -5.79
C ALA A 556 16.75 30.10 -4.41
N ALA A 557 15.78 29.19 -4.36
CA ALA A 557 15.39 28.50 -3.12
C ALA A 557 16.48 27.54 -2.58
N ALA A 558 17.39 27.05 -3.44
CA ALA A 558 18.47 26.15 -3.05
C ALA A 558 19.80 26.87 -2.79
N GLN A 559 19.92 28.17 -3.09
CA GLN A 559 21.17 28.92 -2.90
C GLN A 559 21.53 29.12 -1.43
N ALA A 560 20.52 29.38 -0.60
CA ALA A 560 20.68 29.57 0.83
C ALA A 560 20.99 28.23 1.51
N GLY A 561 22.13 28.15 2.22
CA GLY A 561 22.54 26.93 2.91
C GLY A 561 23.16 25.84 2.01
N PHE A 562 23.33 26.10 0.71
CA PHE A 562 24.00 25.17 -0.20
C PHE A 562 25.44 24.87 0.24
N ARG A 563 25.76 23.58 0.26
CA ARG A 563 27.13 23.06 0.37
C ARG A 563 27.37 22.07 -0.76
N ASP A 564 28.50 22.15 -1.45
CA ASP A 564 28.82 21.24 -2.55
C ASP A 564 29.03 19.81 -2.05
N LEU A 565 29.14 18.87 -3.00
CA LEU A 565 29.40 17.47 -2.70
C LEU A 565 30.78 17.30 -2.07
N GLY A 566 30.96 16.27 -1.25
CA GLY A 566 32.25 16.04 -0.58
C GLY A 566 32.33 14.77 0.24
N LEU A 567 33.48 14.58 0.88
CA LEU A 567 33.75 13.49 1.81
C LEU A 567 32.99 13.72 3.13
N LEU A 568 32.46 12.64 3.71
CA LEU A 568 31.85 12.68 5.04
C LEU A 568 32.88 13.17 6.07
N PRO A 569 32.50 14.09 6.97
CA PRO A 569 33.37 14.51 8.06
C PRO A 569 33.49 13.39 9.11
N ALA A 570 34.29 13.62 10.15
CA ALA A 570 34.30 12.73 11.32
C ALA A 570 32.89 12.57 11.93
N VAL A 571 32.60 11.38 12.47
CA VAL A 571 31.28 11.04 13.01
C VAL A 571 30.96 11.94 14.22
N PRO A 572 29.80 12.63 14.23
CA PRO A 572 29.38 13.40 15.38
C PRO A 572 28.78 12.48 16.46
N PHE A 573 29.27 12.58 17.69
CA PHE A 573 28.64 12.02 18.88
C PHE A 573 28.19 13.17 19.78
N PRO A 574 26.93 13.20 20.23
CA PRO A 574 26.44 14.31 21.04
C PRO A 574 27.03 14.26 22.46
N ALA A 575 27.14 15.42 23.11
CA ALA A 575 27.81 15.55 24.41
C ALA A 575 27.12 14.74 25.52
N ASP A 576 25.80 14.54 25.43
CA ASP A 576 24.99 13.77 26.37
C ASP A 576 24.94 12.26 26.03
N ASN A 577 25.52 11.86 24.89
CA ASN A 577 25.73 10.46 24.53
C ASN A 577 27.08 10.25 23.80
N PRO A 578 28.21 10.42 24.50
CA PRO A 578 29.54 10.26 23.91
C PRO A 578 29.82 8.80 23.54
N TYR A 579 30.67 8.59 22.54
CA TYR A 579 31.11 7.27 22.13
C TYR A 579 31.89 6.55 23.24
N SER A 580 31.66 5.25 23.37
CA SER A 580 32.60 4.31 23.97
C SER A 580 32.39 2.93 23.33
N ALA A 581 33.46 2.15 23.22
CA ALA A 581 33.39 0.80 22.64
C ALA A 581 32.39 -0.10 23.40
N ALA A 582 32.36 -0.01 24.74
CA ALA A 582 31.43 -0.78 25.56
C ALA A 582 29.97 -0.42 25.30
N LYS A 583 29.65 0.87 25.12
CA LYS A 583 28.29 1.33 24.80
C LYS A 583 27.87 0.92 23.38
N ALA A 584 28.77 1.01 22.40
CA ALA A 584 28.51 0.54 21.05
C ALA A 584 28.26 -0.99 21.02
N ALA A 585 29.02 -1.78 21.78
CA ALA A 585 28.82 -3.23 21.89
C ALA A 585 27.47 -3.59 22.57
N LEU A 586 27.08 -2.85 23.61
CA LEU A 586 25.75 -2.99 24.21
C LEU A 586 24.64 -2.64 23.20
N GLY A 587 24.82 -1.58 22.42
CA GLY A 587 23.91 -1.16 21.36
C GLY A 587 23.74 -2.22 20.27
N ASP A 588 24.82 -2.79 19.76
CA ASP A 588 24.80 -3.87 18.76
C ASP A 588 24.04 -5.10 19.27
N LYS A 589 24.28 -5.48 20.54
CA LYS A 589 23.54 -6.59 21.16
C LYS A 589 22.04 -6.30 21.22
N LEU A 590 21.65 -5.12 21.70
CA LEU A 590 20.24 -4.71 21.77
C LEU A 590 19.59 -4.65 20.38
N PHE A 591 20.30 -4.12 19.39
CA PHE A 591 19.84 -3.98 18.01
C PHE A 591 19.47 -5.33 17.36
N ARG A 592 20.14 -6.40 17.79
CA ARG A 592 19.92 -7.78 17.32
C ARG A 592 19.02 -8.60 18.24
N ASP A 593 18.55 -8.05 19.35
CA ASP A 593 17.82 -8.81 20.37
C ASP A 593 16.32 -8.79 20.11
N PRO A 594 15.71 -9.93 19.73
CA PRO A 594 14.31 -9.93 19.40
C PRO A 594 13.42 -9.77 20.65
N ARG A 595 13.96 -9.91 21.88
CA ARG A 595 13.22 -9.66 23.14
C ARG A 595 12.70 -8.23 23.28
N LEU A 596 13.22 -7.30 22.48
CA LEU A 596 12.66 -5.95 22.37
C LEU A 596 11.27 -5.93 21.70
N SER A 597 10.91 -6.96 20.94
CA SER A 597 9.57 -7.14 20.38
C SER A 597 8.65 -7.95 21.28
N ARG A 598 7.35 -7.79 21.07
CA ARG A 598 6.33 -8.44 21.89
C ARG A 598 6.41 -9.96 21.89
N ASN A 599 6.51 -10.60 20.72
CA ASN A 599 6.65 -12.06 20.56
C ASN A 599 8.09 -12.57 20.66
N ASN A 600 9.06 -11.71 20.95
CA ASN A 600 10.47 -12.09 20.92
C ASN A 600 10.95 -12.64 19.56
N ARG A 601 10.38 -12.18 18.43
CA ARG A 601 10.77 -12.62 17.06
C ARG A 601 11.35 -11.52 16.18
N ILE A 602 11.06 -10.25 16.47
CA ILE A 602 11.54 -9.10 15.68
C ILE A 602 12.58 -8.32 16.46
N ALA A 603 13.67 -7.99 15.79
CA ALA A 603 14.69 -7.06 16.26
C ALA A 603 14.87 -5.94 15.23
N CYS A 604 15.64 -4.89 15.56
CA CYS A 604 15.93 -3.81 14.62
C CYS A 604 16.56 -4.36 13.32
N ILE A 605 17.46 -5.34 13.46
CA ILE A 605 18.11 -6.01 12.32
C ILE A 605 17.14 -6.75 11.38
N SER A 606 15.94 -7.11 11.83
CA SER A 606 14.94 -7.78 10.99
C SER A 606 14.45 -6.91 9.82
N CYS A 607 14.52 -5.58 9.96
CA CYS A 607 14.14 -4.61 8.93
C CYS A 607 15.33 -3.76 8.45
N HIS A 608 16.49 -3.87 9.10
CA HIS A 608 17.70 -3.11 8.78
C HIS A 608 18.87 -4.08 8.61
N ALA A 609 18.82 -4.87 7.54
CA ALA A 609 19.74 -5.96 7.28
C ALA A 609 21.05 -5.44 6.66
N PRO A 610 22.25 -5.79 7.20
CA PRO A 610 23.52 -5.28 6.69
C PRO A 610 23.77 -5.58 5.20
N GLU A 611 23.35 -6.76 4.73
CA GLU A 611 23.45 -7.20 3.33
C GLU A 611 22.60 -6.36 2.37
N HIS A 612 21.62 -5.63 2.89
CA HIS A 612 20.75 -4.71 2.16
C HIS A 612 20.98 -3.27 2.62
N GLY A 613 22.25 -2.89 2.83
CA GLY A 613 22.61 -1.51 3.16
C GLY A 613 22.00 -1.02 4.48
N TRP A 614 21.72 -1.90 5.44
CA TRP A 614 21.00 -1.59 6.68
C TRP A 614 19.60 -1.00 6.45
N SER A 615 18.94 -1.44 5.38
CA SER A 615 17.51 -1.26 5.12
C SER A 615 16.82 -2.62 4.93
N ASP A 616 15.56 -2.59 4.51
CA ASP A 616 14.76 -3.77 4.21
C ASP A 616 14.81 -4.03 2.70
N PRO A 617 15.05 -5.27 2.23
CA PRO A 617 14.97 -5.60 0.80
C PRO A 617 13.54 -5.53 0.24
N ARG A 618 12.52 -5.44 1.10
CA ARG A 618 11.13 -5.36 0.69
C ARG A 618 10.71 -3.91 0.46
N PRO A 619 9.71 -3.67 -0.42
CA PRO A 619 9.09 -2.35 -0.57
C PRO A 619 8.68 -1.72 0.76
N VAL A 620 8.05 -2.49 1.65
CA VAL A 620 7.69 -2.12 3.01
C VAL A 620 7.96 -3.27 3.97
N SER A 621 8.32 -2.95 5.22
CA SER A 621 8.67 -3.94 6.24
C SER A 621 7.47 -4.72 6.76
N GLN A 622 7.70 -5.96 7.20
CA GLN A 622 6.72 -6.74 7.95
C GLN A 622 6.96 -6.63 9.46
N GLY A 623 5.90 -6.40 10.20
CA GLY A 623 5.87 -6.32 11.65
C GLY A 623 5.61 -7.64 12.35
N HIS A 624 5.36 -7.52 13.65
CA HIS A 624 5.36 -8.57 14.67
C HIS A 624 4.52 -9.82 14.34
N ILE A 625 3.41 -9.67 13.60
CA ILE A 625 2.56 -10.79 13.14
C ILE A 625 2.42 -10.87 11.62
N GLY A 626 3.39 -10.35 10.86
CA GLY A 626 3.37 -10.35 9.39
C GLY A 626 2.59 -9.18 8.77
N GLN A 627 2.13 -8.23 9.58
CA GLN A 627 1.50 -6.98 9.11
C GLN A 627 2.48 -6.15 8.28
N LEU A 628 2.02 -5.53 7.19
CA LEU A 628 2.87 -4.63 6.40
C LEU A 628 2.86 -3.21 7.00
N GLY A 629 4.03 -2.59 7.06
CA GLY A 629 4.19 -1.19 7.40
C GLY A 629 3.71 -0.25 6.29
N GLY A 630 3.58 1.04 6.61
CA GLY A 630 3.12 2.06 5.66
C GLY A 630 4.24 2.72 4.83
N ARG A 631 5.52 2.43 5.12
CA ARG A 631 6.66 3.04 4.43
C ARG A 631 7.82 2.07 4.25
N ASN A 632 8.65 2.34 3.25
CA ASN A 632 9.95 1.72 3.06
C ASN A 632 10.88 2.04 4.24
N ALA A 633 11.62 1.03 4.72
CA ALA A 633 12.58 1.20 5.80
C ALA A 633 13.85 1.89 5.26
N MET A 634 14.12 3.10 5.75
CA MET A 634 15.32 3.85 5.35
C MET A 634 16.59 3.13 5.82
N THR A 635 17.68 3.27 5.06
CA THR A 635 19.01 2.84 5.51
C THR A 635 19.41 3.51 6.82
N LEU A 636 20.09 2.75 7.69
CA LEU A 636 20.76 3.30 8.88
C LEU A 636 22.16 3.86 8.60
N LEU A 637 22.70 3.64 7.39
CA LEU A 637 24.00 4.17 7.02
C LEU A 637 24.01 5.69 7.05
N ASN A 638 25.02 6.26 7.70
CA ASN A 638 25.26 7.69 7.83
C ASN A 638 24.18 8.46 8.60
N THR A 639 23.31 7.77 9.34
CA THR A 639 22.27 8.43 10.16
C THR A 639 22.84 9.31 11.27
N ALA A 640 24.12 9.12 11.64
CA ALA A 640 24.85 10.02 12.54
C ALA A 640 24.83 11.49 12.10
N TYR A 641 24.75 11.75 10.79
CA TYR A 641 24.80 13.10 10.22
C TYR A 641 23.40 13.71 9.97
N VAL A 642 22.33 13.00 10.37
CA VAL A 642 20.95 13.43 10.12
C VAL A 642 20.35 14.02 11.40
N GLY A 643 19.82 15.24 11.31
CA GLY A 643 19.22 15.93 12.45
C GLY A 643 17.75 15.58 12.73
N ALA A 644 16.95 15.30 11.70
CA ALA A 644 15.55 14.88 11.82
C ALA A 644 15.36 13.53 11.16
N LEU A 645 14.92 12.53 11.93
CA LEU A 645 14.83 11.13 11.50
C LEU A 645 13.43 10.74 11.05
N PHE A 646 13.37 9.58 10.39
CA PHE A 646 12.25 9.12 9.56
C PHE A 646 12.06 9.94 8.27
N TRP A 647 11.19 9.46 7.39
CA TRP A 647 10.77 10.14 6.17
C TRP A 647 10.09 11.49 6.43
N ASP A 648 9.40 11.66 7.56
CA ASP A 648 8.62 12.86 7.91
C ASP A 648 9.31 13.76 8.96
N GLY A 649 10.45 13.32 9.51
CA GLY A 649 11.23 14.10 10.47
C GLY A 649 10.65 14.11 11.88
N ARG A 650 9.80 13.16 12.26
CA ARG A 650 9.09 13.17 13.55
C ARG A 650 9.97 12.91 14.78
N ALA A 651 11.21 12.45 14.60
CA ALA A 651 12.15 12.24 15.70
C ALA A 651 13.36 13.18 15.54
N ALA A 652 13.74 13.86 16.62
CA ALA A 652 14.81 14.85 16.65
C ALA A 652 16.20 14.24 16.94
N SER A 653 16.27 12.94 17.26
CA SER A 653 17.51 12.24 17.57
C SER A 653 17.37 10.73 17.33
N LEU A 654 18.51 10.03 17.19
CA LEU A 654 18.54 8.56 17.14
C LEU A 654 17.99 7.94 18.45
N GLU A 655 18.28 8.57 19.58
CA GLU A 655 17.78 8.17 20.90
C GLU A 655 16.25 8.22 21.00
N GLU A 656 15.62 9.21 20.35
CA GLU A 656 14.17 9.29 20.25
C GLU A 656 13.63 8.29 19.23
N GLN A 657 14.27 8.21 18.05
CA GLN A 657 13.86 7.32 16.96
C GLN A 657 13.84 5.86 17.40
N ALA A 658 14.86 5.39 18.14
CA ALA A 658 14.99 4.00 18.58
C ALA A 658 13.83 3.52 19.47
N LYS A 659 13.06 4.45 20.07
CA LYS A 659 11.88 4.12 20.88
C LYS A 659 10.64 3.84 20.03
N GLY A 660 10.56 4.46 18.85
CA GLY A 660 9.40 4.41 17.96
C GLY A 660 9.07 2.98 17.49
N PRO A 661 10.01 2.27 16.86
CA PRO A 661 9.80 0.89 16.39
C PRO A 661 9.35 -0.07 17.48
N VAL A 662 9.92 0.08 18.68
CA VAL A 662 9.62 -0.77 19.83
C VAL A 662 8.13 -0.73 20.17
N VAL A 663 7.50 0.46 20.19
CA VAL A 663 6.07 0.60 20.52
C VAL A 663 5.13 0.46 19.34
N ASN A 664 5.61 0.63 18.11
CA ASN A 664 4.74 0.66 16.94
C ASN A 664 4.03 -0.70 16.74
N PRO A 665 2.68 -0.74 16.69
CA PRO A 665 1.93 -1.99 16.52
C PRO A 665 2.22 -2.70 15.20
N LEU A 666 2.61 -1.95 14.15
CA LEU A 666 2.98 -2.50 12.84
C LEU A 666 4.46 -2.91 12.76
N GLU A 667 5.22 -2.78 13.84
CA GLU A 667 6.64 -3.14 13.91
C GLU A 667 6.88 -4.11 15.06
N MET A 668 7.36 -3.65 16.23
CA MET A 668 7.74 -4.55 17.34
C MET A 668 6.64 -4.70 18.42
N HIS A 669 5.65 -3.80 18.44
CA HIS A 669 4.43 -3.84 19.28
C HIS A 669 4.64 -4.07 20.79
N GLN A 670 5.75 -3.59 21.35
CA GLN A 670 6.14 -3.78 22.73
C GLN A 670 6.03 -2.46 23.53
N PRO A 671 5.21 -2.40 24.60
CA PRO A 671 5.28 -1.27 25.53
C PRO A 671 6.69 -1.10 26.11
N LEU A 672 7.22 0.12 26.10
CA LEU A 672 8.62 0.40 26.46
C LEU A 672 9.02 -0.12 27.85
N GLY A 673 8.14 0.04 28.84
CA GLY A 673 8.41 -0.45 30.20
C GLY A 673 8.59 -1.97 30.27
N GLN A 674 7.85 -2.71 29.44
CA GLN A 674 8.00 -4.16 29.34
C GLN A 674 9.26 -4.55 28.55
N ALA A 675 9.64 -3.80 27.51
CA ALA A 675 10.93 -3.99 26.82
C ALA A 675 12.10 -3.85 27.82
N VAL A 676 12.09 -2.79 28.63
CA VAL A 676 13.08 -2.58 29.70
C VAL A 676 13.08 -3.73 30.69
N ALA A 677 11.91 -4.19 31.15
CA ALA A 677 11.82 -5.30 32.10
C ALA A 677 12.38 -6.62 31.52
N LYS A 678 12.11 -6.93 30.24
CA LYS A 678 12.65 -8.11 29.56
C LYS A 678 14.17 -8.07 29.50
N ILE A 679 14.75 -6.94 29.13
CA ILE A 679 16.21 -6.76 29.06
C ILE A 679 16.83 -6.80 30.46
N ALA A 680 16.20 -6.17 31.46
CA ALA A 680 16.68 -6.17 32.84
C ALA A 680 16.67 -7.57 33.48
N ALA A 681 15.70 -8.42 33.12
CA ALA A 681 15.59 -9.79 33.62
C ALA A 681 16.61 -10.76 33.00
N ALA A 682 17.23 -10.39 31.88
CA ALA A 682 18.19 -11.21 31.17
C ALA A 682 19.60 -11.05 31.78
N PRO A 683 20.18 -12.10 32.39
CA PRO A 683 21.39 -12.00 33.22
C PRO A 683 22.63 -11.52 32.44
N GLU A 684 22.67 -11.74 31.14
CA GLU A 684 23.78 -11.32 30.28
C GLU A 684 23.87 -9.81 30.05
N TYR A 685 22.82 -9.03 30.37
CA TYR A 685 22.85 -7.57 30.17
C TYR A 685 23.48 -6.80 31.31
N ALA A 686 23.33 -7.24 32.56
CA ALA A 686 23.92 -6.57 33.73
C ALA A 686 25.43 -6.24 33.58
N PRO A 687 26.31 -7.17 33.15
CA PRO A 687 27.72 -6.84 32.92
C PRO A 687 27.93 -5.86 31.77
N LEU A 688 27.11 -5.89 30.71
CA LEU A 688 27.23 -4.98 29.56
C LEU A 688 26.81 -3.55 29.92
N PHE A 689 25.76 -3.39 30.73
CA PHE A 689 25.38 -2.08 31.26
C PHE A 689 26.45 -1.53 32.21
N THR A 690 27.04 -2.39 33.05
CA THR A 690 28.17 -2.00 33.92
C THR A 690 29.36 -1.49 33.11
N ALA A 691 29.71 -2.19 32.03
CA ALA A 691 30.80 -1.78 31.15
C ALA A 691 30.50 -0.46 30.40
N ALA A 692 29.25 -0.23 29.99
CA ALA A 692 28.85 0.94 29.21
C ALA A 692 28.58 2.20 30.06
N TYR A 693 28.08 2.03 31.29
CA TYR A 693 27.55 3.13 32.13
C TYR A 693 28.13 3.18 33.55
N GLY A 694 28.95 2.20 33.94
CA GLY A 694 29.57 2.13 35.28
C GLY A 694 28.73 1.40 36.33
N ASP A 695 27.49 1.01 36.01
CA ASP A 695 26.61 0.24 36.90
C ASP A 695 25.64 -0.65 36.08
N SER A 696 24.98 -1.62 36.73
CA SER A 696 24.12 -2.60 36.06
C SER A 696 22.67 -2.14 35.82
N ARG A 697 22.32 -0.88 36.09
CA ARG A 697 20.94 -0.38 35.94
C ARG A 697 20.56 -0.33 34.46
N VAL A 698 19.47 -1.03 34.15
CA VAL A 698 18.79 -1.00 32.85
C VAL A 698 17.61 -0.03 32.92
N ASP A 699 17.59 0.94 32.03
CA ASP A 699 16.43 1.80 31.80
C ASP A 699 16.31 2.20 30.33
N LEU A 700 15.16 2.77 29.98
CA LEU A 700 14.81 3.14 28.61
C LEU A 700 15.82 4.13 27.99
N GLU A 701 16.30 5.09 28.76
CA GLU A 701 17.23 6.11 28.27
C GLU A 701 18.58 5.49 27.91
N ARG A 702 19.12 4.64 28.79
CA ARG A 702 20.38 3.93 28.57
C ARG A 702 20.29 2.92 27.43
N MET A 703 19.15 2.25 27.27
CA MET A 703 18.90 1.38 26.11
C MET A 703 18.91 2.17 24.81
N ALA A 704 18.12 3.26 24.74
CA ALA A 704 18.06 4.12 23.56
C ALA A 704 19.42 4.74 23.22
N LYS A 705 20.17 5.23 24.21
CA LYS A 705 21.52 5.77 24.04
C LYS A 705 22.52 4.73 23.55
N ALA A 706 22.41 3.48 24.01
CA ALA A 706 23.28 2.41 23.54
C ALA A 706 23.01 2.06 22.07
N ILE A 707 21.73 1.85 21.70
CA ILE A 707 21.30 1.59 20.32
C ILE A 707 21.76 2.74 19.40
N ALA A 708 21.45 3.98 19.77
CA ALA A 708 21.84 5.16 19.01
C ALA A 708 23.36 5.34 18.89
N THR A 709 24.15 4.89 19.87
CA THR A 709 25.62 4.91 19.77
C THR A 709 26.11 3.90 18.74
N PHE A 710 25.51 2.71 18.72
CA PHE A 710 25.80 1.68 17.73
C PHE A 710 25.41 2.14 16.32
N GLU A 711 24.22 2.70 16.13
CA GLU A 711 23.77 3.20 14.82
C GLU A 711 24.71 4.26 14.25
N ARG A 712 25.27 5.14 15.10
CA ARG A 712 26.28 6.11 14.67
C ARG A 712 27.58 5.49 14.15
N THR A 713 27.85 4.22 14.45
CA THR A 713 29.01 3.50 13.90
C THR A 713 28.78 2.99 12.48
N LEU A 714 27.54 3.06 11.98
CA LEU A 714 27.17 2.61 10.65
C LEU A 714 27.40 3.74 9.63
N ILE A 715 28.64 3.86 9.14
CA ILE A 715 29.03 4.84 8.11
C ILE A 715 29.44 4.15 6.82
N SER A 716 29.26 4.82 5.68
CA SER A 716 29.68 4.32 4.36
C SER A 716 31.16 3.92 4.33
N GLN A 717 31.49 2.97 3.46
CA GLN A 717 32.88 2.80 3.00
C GLN A 717 33.16 3.76 1.84
N ASP A 718 34.44 3.96 1.50
CA ASP A 718 34.83 4.85 0.41
C ASP A 718 34.27 4.36 -0.94
N SER A 719 33.33 5.14 -1.47
CA SER A 719 32.77 4.95 -2.80
C SER A 719 33.79 5.28 -3.91
N ALA A 720 33.46 4.94 -5.16
CA ALA A 720 34.26 5.35 -6.30
C ALA A 720 34.39 6.89 -6.39
N PHE A 721 33.32 7.61 -6.06
CA PHE A 721 33.33 9.06 -5.93
C PHE A 721 34.25 9.54 -4.80
N ASP A 722 34.19 8.93 -3.61
CA ASP A 722 35.05 9.33 -2.48
C ASP A 722 36.54 9.10 -2.81
N ARG A 723 36.90 7.96 -3.43
CA ARG A 723 38.27 7.69 -3.88
C ARG A 723 38.75 8.69 -4.94
N PHE A 724 37.87 9.08 -5.87
CA PHE A 724 38.15 10.13 -6.84
C PHE A 724 38.46 11.47 -6.15
N LEU A 725 37.67 11.86 -5.15
CA LEU A 725 37.92 13.06 -4.34
C LEU A 725 39.22 12.99 -3.53
N LYS A 726 39.66 11.78 -3.15
CA LYS A 726 40.95 11.52 -2.48
C LYS A 726 42.15 11.50 -3.43
N GLY A 727 41.94 11.74 -4.72
CA GLY A 727 43.00 11.88 -5.73
C GLY A 727 43.20 10.65 -6.63
N GLU A 728 42.45 9.57 -6.42
CA GLU A 728 42.44 8.42 -7.33
C GLU A 728 41.65 8.76 -8.60
N ARG A 729 42.28 9.53 -9.50
CA ARG A 729 41.60 10.11 -10.67
C ARG A 729 40.88 9.09 -11.54
N ALA A 730 41.32 7.83 -11.60
CA ALA A 730 40.69 6.79 -12.41
C ALA A 730 39.52 6.07 -11.72
N ALA A 731 39.27 6.33 -10.43
CA ALA A 731 38.21 5.66 -9.67
C ALA A 731 36.80 5.97 -10.22
N LEU A 732 36.59 7.18 -10.74
CA LEU A 732 35.36 7.58 -11.41
C LEU A 732 35.55 7.48 -12.93
N ASN A 733 34.83 6.59 -13.62
CA ASN A 733 34.94 6.46 -15.08
C ASN A 733 34.33 7.68 -15.80
N ASP A 734 34.50 7.76 -17.13
CA ASP A 734 34.06 8.93 -17.91
C ASP A 734 32.53 9.11 -17.90
N GLN A 735 31.77 8.02 -17.95
CA GLN A 735 30.31 8.05 -17.91
C GLN A 735 29.79 8.59 -16.56
N ALA A 736 30.36 8.13 -15.44
CA ALA A 736 30.01 8.63 -14.10
C ALA A 736 30.53 10.06 -13.86
N LEU A 737 31.63 10.47 -14.50
CA LEU A 737 32.10 11.86 -14.48
C LEU A 737 31.14 12.79 -15.23
N TRP A 738 30.60 12.36 -16.37
CA TRP A 738 29.53 13.07 -17.05
C TRP A 738 28.25 13.11 -16.20
N GLY A 739 27.88 11.99 -15.58
CA GLY A 739 26.77 11.93 -14.62
C GLY A 739 26.93 12.90 -13.44
N LEU A 740 28.13 13.03 -12.86
CA LEU A 740 28.44 14.03 -11.84
C LEU A 740 28.21 15.44 -12.38
N HIS A 741 28.63 15.72 -13.61
CA HIS A 741 28.39 17.01 -14.24
C HIS A 741 26.89 17.28 -14.39
N LEU A 742 26.13 16.35 -14.97
CA LEU A 742 24.68 16.45 -15.15
C LEU A 742 23.95 16.65 -13.81
N PHE A 743 24.29 15.84 -12.80
CA PHE A 743 23.73 15.93 -11.44
C PHE A 743 23.86 17.33 -10.85
N ARG A 744 24.99 18.00 -11.10
CA ARG A 744 25.28 19.36 -10.63
C ARG A 744 24.70 20.46 -11.53
N THR A 745 24.40 20.16 -12.80
CA THR A 745 23.94 21.13 -13.79
C THR A 745 22.56 20.79 -14.35
N LYS A 746 22.47 20.16 -15.52
CA LYS A 746 21.23 19.96 -16.29
C LYS A 746 20.19 19.10 -15.57
N ALA A 747 20.61 18.06 -14.85
CA ALA A 747 19.71 17.18 -14.11
C ALA A 747 19.24 17.79 -12.77
N ARG A 748 19.91 18.87 -12.31
CA ARG A 748 19.49 19.72 -11.18
C ARG A 748 19.34 19.01 -9.83
N CYS A 749 19.74 17.75 -9.70
CA CYS A 749 19.62 16.93 -8.50
C CYS A 749 20.28 17.60 -7.28
N ILE A 750 21.38 18.34 -7.51
CA ILE A 750 22.12 19.04 -6.46
C ILE A 750 21.31 20.15 -5.74
N ASN A 751 20.13 20.54 -6.25
CA ASN A 751 19.28 21.52 -5.57
C ASN A 751 18.70 20.98 -4.25
N CYS A 752 18.57 19.65 -4.10
CA CYS A 752 18.16 19.00 -2.86
C CYS A 752 19.22 18.00 -2.36
N HIS A 753 19.89 17.29 -3.27
CA HIS A 753 20.90 16.29 -2.94
C HIS A 753 22.30 16.89 -2.99
N ASN A 754 22.66 17.63 -1.94
CA ASN A 754 23.95 18.32 -1.82
C ASN A 754 24.66 17.97 -0.51
N SER A 755 25.74 18.67 -0.18
CA SER A 755 26.60 18.39 0.97
C SER A 755 27.32 17.02 0.89
N PRO A 756 28.25 16.73 1.83
CA PRO A 756 28.84 15.40 1.92
C PRO A 756 27.87 14.23 2.09
N LEU A 757 26.65 14.47 2.58
CA LEU A 757 25.63 13.43 2.76
C LEU A 757 24.80 13.17 1.49
N LEU A 758 24.97 13.97 0.42
CA LEU A 758 24.13 13.92 -0.77
C LEU A 758 22.64 14.15 -0.41
N SER A 759 22.42 15.02 0.56
CA SER A 759 21.13 15.47 1.08
C SER A 759 21.29 16.83 1.74
N ASP A 760 20.31 17.71 1.53
CA ASP A 760 20.12 18.98 2.24
C ASP A 760 19.44 18.80 3.62
N ASN A 761 18.99 17.59 3.93
CA ASN A 761 18.16 17.23 5.08
C ASN A 761 16.88 18.09 5.24
N GLN A 762 16.42 18.75 4.17
CA GLN A 762 15.18 19.52 4.16
C GLN A 762 13.99 18.65 3.74
N PHE A 763 12.80 19.22 3.86
CA PHE A 763 11.54 18.55 3.54
C PHE A 763 10.95 19.10 2.24
N HIS A 764 10.73 18.22 1.27
CA HIS A 764 10.19 18.57 -0.04
C HIS A 764 9.00 17.69 -0.39
N ASN A 765 7.99 18.28 -1.03
CA ASN A 765 6.86 17.54 -1.56
C ASN A 765 7.21 17.09 -2.99
N THR A 766 7.43 15.79 -3.18
CA THR A 766 7.67 15.20 -4.51
C THR A 766 6.38 14.84 -5.25
N GLY A 767 5.25 14.99 -4.55
CA GLY A 767 3.91 14.67 -5.03
C GLY A 767 3.58 13.17 -5.06
N LEU A 768 4.44 12.33 -4.47
CA LEU A 768 4.16 10.92 -4.17
C LEU A 768 3.33 10.73 -2.89
N ASN A 769 2.52 11.71 -2.48
CA ASN A 769 1.78 11.65 -1.22
C ASN A 769 0.42 10.94 -1.30
N TYR A 770 -0.09 10.69 -2.52
CA TYR A 770 -1.37 10.01 -2.76
C TYR A 770 -2.55 10.53 -1.92
N ILE A 771 -2.56 11.80 -1.51
CA ILE A 771 -3.64 12.38 -0.70
C ILE A 771 -4.99 12.16 -1.40
N GLY A 772 -5.97 11.66 -0.64
CA GLY A 772 -7.30 11.31 -1.11
C GLY A 772 -7.40 9.99 -1.88
N ARG A 773 -6.33 9.19 -1.94
CA ARG A 773 -6.24 7.94 -2.72
C ARG A 773 -5.65 6.80 -1.89
N ASP A 774 -5.70 5.58 -2.45
CA ASP A 774 -4.99 4.43 -1.89
C ASP A 774 -3.49 4.74 -1.77
N LYS A 775 -2.89 4.31 -0.64
CA LYS A 775 -1.52 4.66 -0.21
C LYS A 775 -1.30 6.12 0.21
N GLU A 776 -2.36 6.83 0.63
CA GLU A 776 -2.23 8.17 1.20
C GLU A 776 -1.14 8.22 2.29
N ASP A 777 -0.20 9.14 2.11
CA ASP A 777 0.84 9.47 3.07
C ASP A 777 0.95 11.00 3.21
N LEU A 778 0.44 11.51 4.34
CA LEU A 778 0.46 12.93 4.65
C LEU A 778 1.88 13.49 4.87
N GLY A 779 2.90 12.63 4.93
CA GLY A 779 4.29 12.99 5.16
C GLY A 779 4.46 13.79 6.44
N ARG A 780 5.29 14.85 6.36
CA ARG A 780 5.51 15.80 7.45
C ARG A 780 4.24 16.52 7.91
N GLY A 781 3.24 16.69 7.04
CA GLY A 781 1.97 17.31 7.40
C GLY A 781 1.21 16.52 8.47
N GLY A 782 1.36 15.18 8.49
CA GLY A 782 0.80 14.34 9.55
C GLY A 782 1.44 14.55 10.93
N VAL A 783 2.69 15.05 10.97
CA VAL A 783 3.43 15.34 12.20
C VAL A 783 3.15 16.76 12.70
N THR A 784 3.12 17.72 11.77
CA THR A 784 3.03 19.15 12.10
C THR A 784 1.58 19.66 12.17
N GLY A 785 0.64 18.97 11.54
CA GLY A 785 -0.73 19.45 11.32
C GLY A 785 -0.84 20.63 10.33
N LEU A 786 0.28 21.06 9.74
CA LEU A 786 0.32 22.20 8.84
C LEU A 786 0.05 21.77 7.40
N ARG A 787 -0.93 22.41 6.76
CA ARG A 787 -1.28 22.15 5.36
C ARG A 787 -0.09 22.36 4.41
N ALA A 788 0.76 23.34 4.68
CA ALA A 788 1.93 23.64 3.88
C ALA A 788 2.98 22.52 3.91
N ASP A 789 2.92 21.60 4.88
CA ASP A 789 3.85 20.48 5.04
C ASP A 789 3.29 19.13 4.58
N LEU A 790 2.02 19.10 4.15
CA LEU A 790 1.40 17.89 3.61
C LEU A 790 2.17 17.36 2.39
N GLY A 791 2.43 16.06 2.42
CA GLY A 791 3.17 15.35 1.38
C GLY A 791 4.66 15.69 1.30
N LYS A 792 5.19 16.49 2.23
CA LYS A 792 6.64 16.72 2.29
C LYS A 792 7.34 15.57 2.99
N PHE A 793 8.45 15.14 2.41
CA PHE A 793 9.34 14.14 2.97
C PHE A 793 10.76 14.68 3.02
N ARG A 794 11.54 14.19 3.98
CA ARG A 794 12.96 14.53 4.10
C ARG A 794 13.70 14.01 2.88
N THR A 795 14.59 14.82 2.31
CA THR A 795 15.53 14.36 1.27
C THR A 795 16.41 13.23 1.82
N PRO A 796 16.31 11.99 1.31
CA PRO A 796 17.17 10.90 1.77
C PRO A 796 18.61 11.09 1.27
N THR A 797 19.58 10.47 1.95
CA THR A 797 20.96 10.34 1.45
C THR A 797 20.97 9.50 0.18
N LEU A 798 21.84 9.84 -0.78
CA LEU A 798 22.10 9.00 -1.98
C LEU A 798 23.38 8.16 -1.85
N ARG A 799 24.08 8.21 -0.71
CA ARG A 799 25.18 7.28 -0.43
C ARG A 799 24.65 5.86 -0.28
N ASP A 800 25.40 4.90 -0.83
CA ASP A 800 25.10 3.46 -0.78
C ASP A 800 23.75 3.04 -1.38
N LEU A 801 23.25 3.83 -2.33
CA LEU A 801 21.97 3.62 -3.00
C LEU A 801 21.83 2.22 -3.64
N LEU A 802 22.94 1.60 -4.07
CA LEU A 802 22.94 0.28 -4.71
C LEU A 802 22.32 -0.83 -3.86
N TYR A 803 22.27 -0.67 -2.54
CA TYR A 803 21.87 -1.73 -1.62
C TYR A 803 20.50 -1.49 -0.97
N THR A 804 19.85 -0.37 -1.27
CA THR A 804 18.68 0.13 -0.52
C THR A 804 17.44 0.27 -1.40
N GLY A 805 17.41 -0.42 -2.54
CA GLY A 805 16.22 -0.46 -3.40
C GLY A 805 15.16 -1.44 -2.87
N ASP A 806 13.90 -1.31 -3.26
CA ASP A 806 13.32 -0.25 -4.10
C ASP A 806 13.11 1.08 -3.35
N TYR A 807 12.93 2.18 -4.10
CA TYR A 807 13.15 3.53 -3.60
C TYR A 807 11.86 4.30 -3.28
N MET A 808 12.05 5.50 -2.72
CA MET A 808 11.03 6.40 -2.18
C MET A 808 10.39 5.88 -0.88
N HIS A 809 9.53 6.68 -0.26
CA HIS A 809 8.86 6.30 0.99
C HIS A 809 7.87 5.15 0.80
N THR A 810 7.41 4.91 -0.42
CA THR A 810 6.52 3.80 -0.80
C THR A 810 7.25 2.51 -1.16
N GLY A 811 8.55 2.59 -1.49
CA GLY A 811 9.34 1.43 -1.94
C GLY A 811 8.87 0.85 -3.27
N ASP A 812 8.24 1.63 -4.14
CA ASP A 812 7.61 1.14 -5.38
C ASP A 812 8.21 1.69 -6.68
N LEU A 813 9.31 2.46 -6.59
CA LEU A 813 10.07 2.91 -7.74
C LEU A 813 11.42 2.19 -7.83
N PRO A 814 11.73 1.53 -8.96
CA PRO A 814 13.06 0.98 -9.21
C PRO A 814 14.04 2.08 -9.61
N LEU A 815 15.33 1.74 -9.62
CA LEU A 815 16.39 2.50 -10.29
C LEU A 815 17.09 1.53 -11.23
N ASP A 816 16.76 1.61 -12.52
CA ASP A 816 17.37 0.73 -13.52
C ASP A 816 18.41 1.45 -14.39
N GLU A 817 19.15 0.65 -15.14
CA GLU A 817 20.22 1.10 -16.03
C GLU A 817 19.74 2.01 -17.17
N ASN A 818 18.46 1.96 -17.53
CA ASN A 818 17.87 2.81 -18.56
C ASN A 818 17.39 4.16 -18.00
N GLY A 819 17.54 4.36 -16.69
CA GLY A 819 17.03 5.51 -15.97
C GLY A 819 15.50 5.55 -15.87
N ALA A 820 14.83 4.41 -15.99
CA ALA A 820 13.41 4.30 -15.64
C ALA A 820 13.24 4.31 -14.10
N GLY A 821 12.00 4.47 -13.64
CA GLY A 821 11.68 4.61 -12.23
C GLY A 821 12.13 5.96 -11.65
N VAL A 822 13.06 5.98 -10.71
CA VAL A 822 13.46 7.20 -9.97
C VAL A 822 13.98 8.32 -10.88
N ILE A 823 14.87 8.01 -11.83
CA ILE A 823 15.44 9.04 -12.73
C ILE A 823 14.34 9.61 -13.62
N GLU A 824 13.52 8.75 -14.24
CA GLU A 824 12.43 9.21 -15.10
C GLU A 824 11.37 10.01 -14.33
N PHE A 825 11.09 9.62 -13.08
CA PHE A 825 10.21 10.37 -12.18
C PHE A 825 10.70 11.81 -12.02
N TYR A 826 11.98 12.02 -11.71
CA TYR A 826 12.54 13.37 -11.58
C TYR A 826 12.73 14.08 -12.93
N ASN A 827 13.06 13.36 -14.01
CA ASN A 827 13.11 13.88 -15.38
C ASN A 827 11.77 14.49 -15.79
N SER A 828 10.69 13.85 -15.36
CA SER A 828 9.31 14.30 -15.52
C SER A 828 8.90 15.45 -14.59
N GLY A 829 9.76 15.91 -13.68
CA GLY A 829 9.41 16.94 -12.69
C GLY A 829 8.62 16.43 -11.49
N GLY A 830 8.73 15.14 -11.14
CA GLY A 830 8.02 14.49 -10.04
C GLY A 830 6.61 14.02 -10.38
N ASN A 831 5.82 13.67 -9.36
CA ASN A 831 4.41 13.26 -9.53
C ASN A 831 3.50 14.46 -9.26
N LEU A 832 2.91 15.03 -10.29
CA LEU A 832 1.84 16.02 -10.09
C LEU A 832 0.55 15.24 -9.92
N VAL A 833 -0.07 15.33 -8.75
CA VAL A 833 -1.41 14.76 -8.53
C VAL A 833 -2.35 15.38 -9.55
N GLU A 834 -2.97 14.56 -10.40
CA GLU A 834 -4.05 14.97 -11.30
C GLU A 834 -5.23 15.41 -10.44
N ALA A 835 -5.27 16.70 -10.12
CA ALA A 835 -6.28 17.29 -9.27
C ALA A 835 -7.42 17.85 -10.12
N VAL A 836 -8.66 17.56 -9.73
CA VAL A 836 -9.87 18.00 -10.43
C VAL A 836 -10.65 18.98 -9.56
N GLY A 837 -11.39 19.92 -10.15
CA GLY A 837 -12.16 20.86 -9.35
C GLY A 837 -11.30 21.73 -8.44
N VAL A 838 -11.85 22.02 -7.26
CA VAL A 838 -11.20 22.84 -6.22
C VAL A 838 -9.87 22.24 -5.75
N GLU A 839 -9.65 20.94 -5.94
CA GLU A 839 -8.43 20.24 -5.55
C GLU A 839 -7.18 20.77 -6.24
N LYS A 840 -7.31 21.32 -7.46
CA LYS A 840 -6.23 22.04 -8.18
C LYS A 840 -5.60 23.17 -7.36
N TYR A 841 -6.39 23.75 -6.46
CA TYR A 841 -5.97 24.85 -5.59
C TYR A 841 -5.82 24.41 -4.14
N THR A 842 -6.44 23.30 -3.74
CA THR A 842 -6.41 22.86 -2.34
C THR A 842 -5.36 21.81 -2.02
N LEU A 843 -4.98 20.97 -2.99
CA LEU A 843 -3.94 19.98 -2.75
C LEU A 843 -2.56 20.64 -2.62
N PRO A 844 -1.67 20.06 -1.80
CA PRO A 844 -0.32 20.60 -1.62
C PRO A 844 0.45 20.51 -2.94
N LYS A 845 0.95 21.65 -3.41
CA LYS A 845 1.76 21.70 -4.63
C LYS A 845 3.11 21.02 -4.39
N PRO A 846 3.66 20.29 -5.39
CA PRO A 846 5.02 19.80 -5.32
C PRO A 846 6.03 20.95 -5.16
N SER A 847 7.23 20.61 -4.69
CA SER A 847 8.32 21.56 -4.51
C SER A 847 8.62 22.30 -5.82
N PRO A 848 8.81 23.64 -5.80
CA PRO A 848 9.15 24.41 -7.01
C PRO A 848 10.53 24.07 -7.58
N LEU A 849 11.34 23.30 -6.83
CA LEU A 849 12.62 22.76 -7.29
C LEU A 849 12.45 21.62 -8.30
N LEU A 850 11.27 20.98 -8.32
CA LEU A 850 10.95 19.91 -9.26
C LEU A 850 10.52 20.53 -10.59
N LYS A 851 11.31 20.27 -11.62
CA LYS A 851 11.11 20.81 -12.97
C LYS A 851 11.33 19.69 -13.98
N PRO A 852 10.54 19.62 -15.06
CA PRO A 852 10.86 18.75 -16.18
C PRO A 852 12.27 19.04 -16.70
N LEU A 853 13.09 18.00 -16.84
CA LEU A 853 14.53 18.13 -17.10
C LEU A 853 14.90 17.94 -18.58
N GLY A 854 14.11 17.16 -19.33
CA GLY A 854 14.37 16.89 -20.74
C GLY A 854 15.68 16.13 -20.97
N LEU A 855 15.98 15.14 -20.11
CA LEU A 855 17.18 14.32 -20.23
C LEU A 855 17.05 13.29 -21.35
N SER A 856 18.09 13.17 -22.18
CA SER A 856 18.22 12.10 -23.18
C SER A 856 18.44 10.73 -22.53
N ALA A 857 18.33 9.65 -23.32
CA ALA A 857 18.64 8.31 -22.83
C ALA A 857 20.11 8.19 -22.35
N ALA A 858 21.05 8.75 -23.09
CA ALA A 858 22.47 8.75 -22.73
C ALA A 858 22.75 9.54 -21.45
N GLU A 859 22.08 10.69 -21.27
CA GLU A 859 22.20 11.49 -20.05
C GLU A 859 21.64 10.77 -18.82
N LYS A 860 20.51 10.08 -18.97
CA LYS A 860 19.94 9.25 -17.91
C LYS A 860 20.87 8.10 -17.51
N GLN A 861 21.49 7.44 -18.49
CA GLN A 861 22.50 6.41 -18.23
C GLN A 861 23.75 6.97 -17.52
N ALA A 862 24.23 8.14 -17.95
CA ALA A 862 25.35 8.81 -17.29
C ALA A 862 25.02 9.19 -15.84
N LEU A 863 23.83 9.74 -15.61
CA LEU A 863 23.35 10.05 -14.26
C LEU A 863 23.24 8.79 -13.40
N HIS A 864 22.70 7.70 -13.94
CA HIS A 864 22.65 6.40 -13.28
C HIS A 864 24.05 5.91 -12.89
N ALA A 865 25.02 5.95 -13.81
CA ALA A 865 26.40 5.55 -13.54
C ALA A 865 27.04 6.37 -12.39
N PHE A 866 26.72 7.66 -12.29
CA PHE A 866 27.15 8.47 -11.15
C PHE A 866 26.48 8.06 -9.84
N LEU A 867 25.17 7.80 -9.84
CA LEU A 867 24.47 7.31 -8.64
C LEU A 867 25.03 5.98 -8.14
N GLN A 868 25.40 5.07 -9.05
CA GLN A 868 26.08 3.83 -8.68
C GLN A 868 27.46 4.10 -8.07
N ALA A 869 28.21 5.08 -8.59
CA ALA A 869 29.51 5.48 -8.08
C ALA A 869 29.50 6.13 -6.68
N LEU A 870 28.31 6.46 -6.14
CA LEU A 870 28.09 6.93 -4.76
C LEU A 870 28.03 5.78 -3.73
N SER A 871 28.07 4.53 -4.17
CA SER A 871 28.05 3.36 -3.29
C SER A 871 29.46 2.79 -3.12
N GLY A 872 29.86 2.57 -1.87
CA GLY A 872 31.10 1.85 -1.54
C GLY A 872 30.88 0.34 -1.50
N PRO A 873 31.91 -0.46 -1.19
CA PRO A 873 31.70 -1.85 -0.79
C PRO A 873 30.67 -1.94 0.35
N PRO A 874 29.78 -2.96 0.37
CA PRO A 874 28.69 -3.01 1.34
C PRO A 874 29.25 -3.06 2.77
N ARG A 875 28.72 -2.19 3.64
CA ARG A 875 29.10 -2.12 5.06
C ARG A 875 28.36 -3.22 5.82
N LEU A 876 28.97 -4.41 5.95
CA LEU A 876 28.32 -5.54 6.65
C LEU A 876 28.51 -5.54 8.18
N GLN A 877 29.46 -4.75 8.67
CA GLN A 877 29.87 -4.67 10.07
C GLN A 877 30.02 -3.20 10.48
N PRO A 878 29.86 -2.84 11.77
CA PRO A 878 30.08 -1.47 12.23
C PRO A 878 31.50 -0.99 11.92
N ALA A 879 31.67 0.32 11.71
CA ALA A 879 32.99 0.89 11.44
C ALA A 879 33.91 0.79 12.67
N SER A 880 35.19 0.56 12.41
CA SER A 880 36.23 0.56 13.44
C SER A 880 36.41 1.96 14.05
N GLU A 881 36.92 2.03 15.28
CA GLU A 881 37.18 3.31 15.95
C GLU A 881 38.08 4.24 15.12
N ALA A 882 39.06 3.68 14.41
CA ALA A 882 39.93 4.42 13.51
C ALA A 882 39.20 5.00 12.28
N GLU A 883 38.10 4.39 11.85
CA GLU A 883 37.23 4.94 10.79
C GLU A 883 36.31 6.04 11.35
N LEU A 884 35.74 5.86 12.54
CA LEU A 884 34.81 6.83 13.16
C LEU A 884 35.44 8.21 13.38
N PHE A 885 36.73 8.22 13.75
CA PHE A 885 37.47 9.44 14.08
C PHE A 885 38.45 9.88 12.99
N ARG A 886 38.40 9.25 11.81
CA ARG A 886 39.20 9.70 10.66
C ARG A 886 38.68 11.06 10.19
N ARG A 887 39.61 12.00 10.00
CA ARG A 887 39.32 13.35 9.51
C ARG A 887 39.62 13.48 8.04
#